data_AF-A0A6L7ZX52-F1
#
_entry.id   AF-A0A6L7ZX52-F1
#
_cell.length_a   1.000
_cell.length_b   1.000
_cell.length_c   1.000
_cell.angle_alpha   90.00
_cell.angle_beta   90.00
_cell.angle_gamma   90.00
#
_symmetry.space_group_name_H-M   'P 1'
#
loop_
_entity.id
_entity.type
_entity.pdbx_description
1 polymer ?
#
loop_
_entity_poly.entity_id
_entity_poly.type
_entity_poly.pdbx_seq_one_letter_code
_entity_poly.pdbx_strand_id
1 'polypeptide(L)'
;VLICAGDDHGASSSTLPHQSDHMFIAAMVPVLYPANVQEMLDYGLIGWAMSRYTGAWVGFKTVAEVVESAASVSVSPDRVRIDTPNAYTPPPGGLNIRWPDGIHEQEDRLLRHKAYAALAFARTNRIDRVTIDSPRPRLGIATCGKSYLDVRQALQDLGVDEAKAAAIGIRLYKVGMIWPLEKDGVREFAQGLEEIVVVEEKRALVENQLKEQLYNWDAATRPRVVGKFDEEGDWLLPASNDLSPATISRAIGERILKFHDDESIRSRLEFLDRKEKALAAKPVSFDRTPYFCSGCPHNSSTRVPEGSRAVSGIGCHFMSQWMDRNTATFTQMGGEGTPWIGQAAFSNAEHIFANLGDGTYYHSGLLAIRACVAAGVNITYKILYNDAVAMTGGQPVEGQPTVADISLQVYAEGAKKVVIVSDEPDKYPTSMHFAPGVTFHHRDDLDRVQRDLREWKGVSVLIYDQTCAAEKRRRRKRGEFYDPPKRVFINERVCEGCGDCSVQSNCMSVTPVETEFGRKRKIDQSNCNKDFSCIKGFCPSFVTVHGAAPRRAAATVRPADLPDEAIPDPAVPDCSEPYGILVTGIGGTGVITVGALISMAAHIEGKGVTTLDHTGVAQKNGAVMSHIRIAERPEDIHAVRIAAGEADAVIGCDLVVTSSNAALAKMGGDKTRAIVNTQETMTAGFIRDKDLQFPSAALLDIVGQTVGEGRFEALEATAIATRLMGDSIATNMFMLGYALQKGMVPLQEASIIEAIELNGVAVTANKRALDWGRRAAVDLEAVRKIAFPAAPLEFKPKRAETVDVIGGSRRKALSAYQNAAWADRYESLVRAAEAAERDKAKGRSGLALAVARNFHKLMAYKDEYEVARLYSDGDFRRRAAQAFEDGNHRMTVHLAPPLLARRDPETGHLEKREYGPWIFTAFAVLAKFKGLRGGPFDPFGRTAERKAERRLIGHYEATVRDLIDGLDAETHDLAVQIANIPEDIRGYGHIKEAGMACAAER
;
A
#
# COMPACT_ATOMS: atom_id res chain seq x y z
N VAL A 1 -36.54 7.29 6.71
CA VAL A 1 -35.38 7.31 5.79
C VAL A 1 -34.15 7.70 6.59
N LEU A 2 -33.08 6.92 6.46
CA LEU A 2 -31.76 7.24 7.00
C LEU A 2 -30.82 7.45 5.82
N ILE A 3 -30.07 8.56 5.81
CA ILE A 3 -29.12 8.89 4.75
C ILE A 3 -27.72 8.78 5.34
N CYS A 4 -26.94 7.80 4.90
CA CYS A 4 -25.57 7.62 5.37
C CYS A 4 -24.59 8.40 4.50
N ALA A 5 -23.73 9.21 5.11
CA ALA A 5 -22.63 9.88 4.42
C ALA A 5 -21.28 9.46 5.00
N GLY A 6 -20.43 8.91 4.13
CA GLY A 6 -19.05 8.56 4.44
C GLY A 6 -18.15 9.78 4.39
N ASP A 7 -17.53 10.14 5.51
CA ASP A 7 -16.55 11.21 5.59
C ASP A 7 -15.15 10.63 5.89
N ASP A 8 -14.21 10.91 4.99
CA ASP A 8 -12.79 10.64 5.16
C ASP A 8 -12.07 11.99 5.37
N HIS A 9 -11.97 12.39 6.64
CA HIS A 9 -11.38 13.67 7.03
C HIS A 9 -9.88 13.74 6.71
N GLY A 10 -9.20 12.59 6.65
CA GLY A 10 -7.76 12.45 6.46
C GLY A 10 -7.35 12.15 5.01
N ALA A 11 -8.32 11.90 4.14
CA ALA A 11 -8.12 11.47 2.74
C ALA A 11 -7.20 10.24 2.61
N SER A 12 -7.34 9.28 3.53
CA SER A 12 -6.54 8.05 3.52
C SER A 12 -6.99 7.08 2.42
N SER A 13 -8.28 7.10 2.07
CA SER A 13 -8.91 6.23 1.08
C SER A 13 -9.73 6.99 0.03
N SER A 14 -9.82 8.32 0.14
CA SER A 14 -10.48 9.22 -0.81
C SER A 14 -9.50 10.17 -1.54
N THR A 15 -9.99 10.89 -2.56
CA THR A 15 -9.17 11.87 -3.29
C THR A 15 -9.08 13.22 -2.59
N LEU A 16 -10.07 13.57 -1.76
CA LEU A 16 -10.18 14.86 -1.12
C LEU A 16 -10.71 14.69 0.31
N PRO A 17 -10.14 15.41 1.29
CA PRO A 17 -10.73 15.48 2.61
C PRO A 17 -12.13 16.11 2.55
N HIS A 18 -13.13 15.46 3.12
CA HIS A 18 -14.53 15.89 2.98
C HIS A 18 -15.24 16.06 4.34
N GLN A 19 -16.37 16.78 4.35
CA GLN A 19 -17.27 16.93 5.49
C GLN A 19 -18.73 17.10 4.98
N SER A 20 -19.58 16.11 5.25
CA SER A 20 -20.93 16.01 4.66
C SER A 20 -22.03 16.75 5.41
N ASP A 21 -21.87 17.01 6.71
CA ASP A 21 -22.92 17.56 7.57
C ASP A 21 -23.49 18.91 7.09
N HIS A 22 -22.66 19.83 6.58
CA HIS A 22 -23.13 21.08 5.98
C HIS A 22 -24.11 20.88 4.80
N MET A 23 -23.99 19.80 4.04
CA MET A 23 -24.90 19.50 2.92
C MET A 23 -26.26 19.02 3.43
N PHE A 24 -26.29 18.26 4.53
CA PHE A 24 -27.55 17.85 5.17
C PHE A 24 -28.30 19.03 5.77
N ILE A 25 -27.58 19.98 6.37
CA ILE A 25 -28.16 21.19 6.94
C ILE A 25 -28.87 22.03 5.89
N ALA A 26 -28.27 22.17 4.69
CA ALA A 26 -28.89 22.87 3.57
C ALA A 26 -30.24 22.27 3.15
N ALA A 27 -30.45 20.97 3.41
CA ALA A 27 -31.70 20.25 3.14
C ALA A 27 -32.62 20.12 4.38
N MET A 28 -32.32 20.80 5.49
CA MET A 28 -33.05 20.71 6.76
C MET A 28 -33.14 19.28 7.33
N VAL A 29 -32.08 18.49 7.15
CA VAL A 29 -31.98 17.09 7.59
C VAL A 29 -31.28 17.02 8.96
N PRO A 30 -31.95 16.57 10.04
CA PRO A 30 -31.30 16.32 11.32
C PRO A 30 -30.15 15.31 11.17
N VAL A 31 -29.01 15.54 11.83
CA VAL A 31 -27.79 14.74 11.63
C VAL A 31 -27.37 14.06 12.93
N LEU A 32 -27.32 12.74 12.91
CA LEU A 32 -26.76 11.91 13.97
C LEU A 32 -25.29 11.58 13.66
N TYR A 33 -24.44 11.62 14.69
CA TYR A 33 -23.01 11.34 14.55
C TYR A 33 -22.54 10.30 15.60
N PRO A 34 -22.54 9.00 15.25
CA PRO A 34 -22.04 7.94 16.13
C PRO A 34 -20.53 8.04 16.37
N ALA A 35 -20.10 7.71 17.60
CA ALA A 35 -18.70 7.75 17.99
C ALA A 35 -17.92 6.45 17.74
N ASN A 36 -18.59 5.30 17.76
CA ASN A 36 -18.00 3.97 17.56
C ASN A 36 -18.99 3.00 16.90
N VAL A 37 -18.55 1.76 16.66
CA VAL A 37 -19.35 0.67 16.08
C VAL A 37 -20.62 0.38 16.88
N GLN A 38 -20.56 0.41 18.21
CA GLN A 38 -21.74 0.19 19.05
C GLN A 38 -22.80 1.28 18.83
N GLU A 39 -22.37 2.55 18.76
CA GLU A 39 -23.27 3.66 18.50
C GLU A 39 -23.77 3.69 17.06
N MET A 40 -23.05 3.11 16.10
CA MET A 40 -23.61 2.95 14.76
C MET A 40 -24.89 2.11 14.81
N LEU A 41 -24.93 1.04 15.61
CA LEU A 41 -26.12 0.24 15.82
C LEU A 41 -27.19 1.04 16.57
N ASP A 42 -26.81 1.71 17.67
CA ASP A 42 -27.76 2.44 18.51
C ASP A 42 -28.40 3.61 17.79
N TYR A 43 -27.57 4.49 17.22
CA TYR A 43 -28.02 5.69 16.53
C TYR A 43 -28.70 5.35 15.20
N GLY A 44 -28.40 4.20 14.59
CA GLY A 44 -29.17 3.68 13.45
C GLY A 44 -30.63 3.42 13.81
N LEU A 45 -30.89 2.73 14.92
CA LEU A 45 -32.24 2.49 15.43
C LEU A 45 -32.95 3.79 15.82
N ILE A 46 -32.23 4.68 16.52
CA ILE A 46 -32.73 6.01 16.89
C ILE A 46 -33.05 6.85 15.66
N GLY A 47 -32.21 6.82 14.62
CA GLY A 47 -32.40 7.58 13.38
C GLY A 47 -33.63 7.13 12.59
N TRP A 48 -33.90 5.82 12.51
CA TRP A 48 -35.16 5.34 11.92
C TRP A 48 -36.38 5.76 12.72
N ALA A 49 -36.33 5.67 14.06
CA ALA A 49 -37.43 6.09 14.91
C ALA A 49 -37.67 7.60 14.82
N MET A 50 -36.61 8.41 14.84
CA MET A 50 -36.68 9.86 14.66
C MET A 50 -37.27 10.21 13.29
N SER A 51 -36.84 9.54 12.21
CA SER A 51 -37.40 9.78 10.88
C SER A 51 -38.89 9.48 10.82
N ARG A 52 -39.34 8.39 11.47
CA ARG A 52 -40.78 8.05 11.57
C ARG A 52 -41.57 9.07 12.37
N TYR A 53 -41.01 9.54 13.48
CA TYR A 53 -41.65 10.54 14.35
C TYR A 53 -41.77 11.91 13.67
N THR A 54 -40.68 12.37 13.06
CA THR A 54 -40.57 13.73 12.51
C THR A 54 -41.10 13.86 11.08
N GLY A 55 -41.23 12.75 10.35
CA GLY A 55 -41.48 12.78 8.90
C GLY A 55 -40.33 13.39 8.10
N ALA A 56 -39.17 13.66 8.72
CA ALA A 56 -37.96 14.12 8.07
C ALA A 56 -37.08 12.93 7.66
N TRP A 57 -36.20 13.15 6.68
CA TRP A 57 -35.05 12.28 6.51
C TRP A 57 -34.05 12.58 7.63
N VAL A 58 -33.29 11.58 8.07
CA VAL A 58 -32.26 11.76 9.10
C VAL A 58 -30.90 11.42 8.48
N GLY A 59 -29.96 12.35 8.59
CA GLY A 59 -28.58 12.21 8.18
C GLY A 59 -27.80 11.41 9.21
N PHE A 60 -26.87 10.60 8.74
CA PHE A 60 -26.08 9.68 9.54
C PHE A 60 -24.62 9.79 9.10
N LYS A 61 -23.84 10.55 9.87
CA LYS A 61 -22.43 10.81 9.55
C LYS A 61 -21.59 9.60 9.95
N THR A 62 -20.90 9.01 8.99
CA THR A 62 -20.02 7.86 9.23
C THR A 62 -18.60 8.23 8.83
N VAL A 63 -17.68 8.26 9.79
CA VAL A 63 -16.26 8.56 9.50
C VAL A 63 -15.46 7.30 9.25
N ALA A 64 -14.44 7.38 8.39
CA ALA A 64 -13.62 6.25 7.96
C ALA A 64 -13.14 5.38 9.14
N GLU A 65 -12.60 5.99 10.20
CA GLU A 65 -12.10 5.22 11.35
C GLU A 65 -13.18 4.40 12.07
N VAL A 66 -14.44 4.84 12.09
CA VAL A 66 -15.50 4.09 12.74
C VAL A 66 -15.95 2.93 11.85
N VAL A 67 -16.05 3.16 10.53
CA VAL A 67 -16.51 2.17 9.56
C VAL A 67 -15.46 1.10 9.27
N GLU A 68 -14.17 1.45 9.31
CA GLU A 68 -13.04 0.52 9.12
C GLU A 68 -12.65 -0.23 10.41
N SER A 69 -13.39 -0.03 11.50
CA SER A 69 -13.14 -0.69 12.77
C SER A 69 -14.02 -1.92 13.00
N ALA A 70 -13.45 -2.94 13.64
CA ALA A 70 -14.16 -4.05 14.26
C ALA A 70 -14.14 -3.89 15.79
N ALA A 71 -15.21 -4.30 16.47
CA ALA A 71 -15.28 -4.26 17.94
C ALA A 71 -16.20 -5.34 18.50
N SER A 72 -15.97 -5.74 19.75
CA SER A 72 -16.97 -6.47 20.56
C SER A 72 -18.14 -5.52 20.87
N VAL A 73 -19.36 -5.89 20.45
CA VAL A 73 -20.57 -5.06 20.64
C VAL A 73 -21.71 -5.85 21.25
N SER A 74 -22.62 -5.16 21.94
CA SER A 74 -23.88 -5.70 22.44
C SER A 74 -24.98 -5.53 21.39
N VAL A 75 -25.60 -6.64 21.01
CA VAL A 75 -26.72 -6.73 20.05
C VAL A 75 -28.05 -7.08 20.73
N SER A 76 -28.13 -6.91 22.06
CA SER A 76 -29.37 -7.17 22.80
C SER A 76 -30.53 -6.29 22.28
N PRO A 77 -31.74 -6.85 22.06
CA PRO A 77 -32.89 -6.07 21.61
C PRO A 77 -33.32 -5.00 22.64
N ASP A 78 -33.01 -5.21 23.92
CA ASP A 78 -33.37 -4.28 25.00
C ASP A 78 -32.36 -3.16 25.22
N ARG A 79 -31.28 -3.14 24.44
CA ARG A 79 -30.16 -2.19 24.62
C ARG A 79 -30.59 -0.74 24.36
N VAL A 80 -31.44 -0.52 23.36
CA VAL A 80 -31.91 0.81 22.97
C VAL A 80 -33.41 0.91 23.27
N ARG A 81 -33.76 1.75 24.25
CA ARG A 81 -35.15 2.11 24.53
C ARG A 81 -35.42 3.48 23.92
N ILE A 82 -36.45 3.54 23.07
CA ILE A 82 -36.80 4.75 22.33
C ILE A 82 -38.19 5.21 22.77
N ASP A 83 -38.24 6.41 23.34
CA ASP A 83 -39.46 7.03 23.82
C ASP A 83 -40.00 8.04 22.81
N THR A 84 -41.33 8.08 22.66
CA THR A 84 -41.99 9.06 21.80
C THR A 84 -42.27 10.34 22.59
N PRO A 85 -41.87 11.52 22.10
CA PRO A 85 -42.12 12.77 22.82
C PRO A 85 -43.61 13.10 22.91
N ASN A 86 -44.09 13.31 24.13
CA ASN A 86 -45.47 13.73 24.41
C ASN A 86 -45.64 15.26 24.49
N ALA A 87 -44.55 16.00 24.67
CA ALA A 87 -44.57 17.45 24.91
C ALA A 87 -44.60 18.30 23.62
N TYR A 88 -44.43 17.69 22.44
CA TYR A 88 -44.46 18.40 21.16
C TYR A 88 -45.82 18.23 20.48
N THR A 89 -46.44 19.33 20.08
CA THR A 89 -47.74 19.33 19.39
C THR A 89 -47.51 19.45 17.87
N PRO A 90 -47.85 18.41 17.06
CA PRO A 90 -47.72 18.49 15.61
C PRO A 90 -48.74 19.47 15.00
N PRO A 91 -48.45 20.06 13.82
CA PRO A 91 -49.40 20.94 13.14
C PRO A 91 -50.65 20.16 12.66
N PRO A 92 -51.75 20.87 12.32
CA PRO A 92 -52.89 20.25 11.67
C PRO A 92 -52.47 19.46 10.42
N GLY A 93 -52.91 18.20 10.34
CA GLY A 93 -52.48 17.30 9.27
C GLY A 93 -51.15 16.56 9.53
N GLY A 94 -50.46 16.80 10.64
CA GLY A 94 -49.24 16.08 11.00
C GLY A 94 -48.01 16.52 10.22
N LEU A 95 -46.91 15.76 10.38
CA LEU A 95 -45.58 16.20 9.94
C LEU A 95 -45.21 15.73 8.52
N ASN A 96 -45.88 14.74 7.95
CA ASN A 96 -45.49 14.18 6.66
C ASN A 96 -45.74 15.14 5.49
N ILE A 97 -44.81 15.14 4.53
CA ILE A 97 -45.05 15.75 3.21
C ILE A 97 -45.96 14.78 2.43
N ARG A 98 -47.02 15.30 1.83
CA ARG A 98 -48.00 14.51 1.08
C ARG A 98 -48.65 15.32 -0.03
N TRP A 99 -49.13 14.63 -1.05
CA TRP A 99 -50.09 15.17 -2.03
C TRP A 99 -51.51 15.12 -1.45
N PRO A 100 -52.41 16.10 -1.73
CA PRO A 100 -52.27 17.25 -2.63
C PRO A 100 -51.85 18.57 -1.95
N ASP A 101 -51.28 18.52 -0.75
CA ASP A 101 -50.89 19.71 0.00
C ASP A 101 -49.97 20.63 -0.83
N GLY A 102 -50.15 21.95 -0.73
CA GLY A 102 -49.46 22.93 -1.58
C GLY A 102 -47.96 23.05 -1.29
N ILE A 103 -47.17 23.52 -2.26
CA ILE A 103 -45.70 23.66 -2.12
C ILE A 103 -45.27 24.47 -0.89
N HIS A 104 -45.96 25.58 -0.58
CA HIS A 104 -45.64 26.42 0.59
C HIS A 104 -46.08 25.78 1.92
N GLU A 105 -47.15 24.97 1.93
CA GLU A 105 -47.56 24.23 3.13
C GLU A 105 -46.52 23.15 3.47
N GLN A 106 -45.96 22.50 2.44
CA GLN A 106 -44.90 21.51 2.62
C GLN A 106 -43.60 22.16 3.12
N GLU A 107 -43.25 23.35 2.60
CA GLU A 107 -42.12 24.14 3.07
C GLU A 107 -42.32 24.60 4.52
N ASP A 108 -43.49 25.14 4.87
CA ASP A 108 -43.81 25.56 6.24
C ASP A 108 -43.67 24.39 7.23
N ARG A 109 -44.14 23.19 6.88
CA ARG A 109 -43.90 21.98 7.69
C ARG A 109 -42.43 21.66 7.86
N LEU A 110 -41.63 21.75 6.80
CA LEU A 110 -40.20 21.48 6.88
C LEU A 110 -39.50 22.48 7.81
N LEU A 111 -39.74 23.78 7.63
CA LEU A 111 -39.03 24.85 8.31
C LEU A 111 -39.50 25.09 9.75
N ARG A 112 -40.82 25.01 10.01
CA ARG A 112 -41.40 25.38 11.32
C ARG A 112 -41.76 24.22 12.21
N HIS A 113 -41.85 23.00 11.68
CA HIS A 113 -42.37 21.87 12.43
C HIS A 113 -41.40 20.69 12.52
N LYS A 114 -40.88 20.20 11.39
CA LYS A 114 -40.05 18.98 11.38
C LYS A 114 -38.77 19.09 12.21
N ALA A 115 -38.04 20.20 12.07
CA ALA A 115 -36.80 20.43 12.82
C ALA A 115 -37.05 20.51 14.34
N TYR A 116 -38.14 21.17 14.76
CA TYR A 116 -38.50 21.28 16.18
C TYR A 116 -39.03 19.96 16.76
N ALA A 117 -39.73 19.14 15.95
CA ALA A 117 -40.06 17.77 16.33
C ALA A 117 -38.79 16.94 16.55
N ALA A 118 -37.73 17.13 15.76
CA ALA A 118 -36.45 16.46 15.95
C ALA A 118 -35.77 16.87 17.26
N LEU A 119 -35.78 18.17 17.59
CA LEU A 119 -35.28 18.67 18.89
C LEU A 119 -36.03 18.05 20.08
N ALA A 120 -37.37 18.00 20.02
CA ALA A 120 -38.17 17.35 21.05
C ALA A 120 -37.84 15.86 21.18
N PHE A 121 -37.65 15.18 20.04
CA PHE A 121 -37.23 13.79 19.99
C PHE A 121 -35.87 13.56 20.62
N ALA A 122 -34.88 14.39 20.29
CA ALA A 122 -33.54 14.31 20.84
C ALA A 122 -33.50 14.51 22.35
N ARG A 123 -34.27 15.49 22.85
CA ARG A 123 -34.38 15.75 24.29
C ARG A 123 -35.03 14.59 25.04
N THR A 124 -36.18 14.08 24.58
CA THR A 124 -36.86 12.95 25.22
C THR A 124 -35.96 11.70 25.28
N ASN A 125 -35.21 11.42 24.23
CA ASN A 125 -34.35 10.24 24.13
C ASN A 125 -32.93 10.45 24.67
N ARG A 126 -32.62 11.64 25.21
CA ARG A 126 -31.28 12.02 25.69
C ARG A 126 -30.18 11.63 24.71
N ILE A 127 -30.36 12.04 23.45
CA ILE A 127 -29.37 11.77 22.40
C ILE A 127 -28.05 12.45 22.75
N ASP A 128 -28.12 13.71 23.19
CA ASP A 128 -26.99 14.46 23.75
C ASP A 128 -26.92 14.24 25.27
N ARG A 129 -25.72 14.14 25.84
CA ARG A 129 -25.50 13.68 27.23
C ARG A 129 -24.33 14.39 27.90
N VAL A 130 -24.48 14.76 29.17
CA VAL A 130 -23.33 15.04 30.05
C VAL A 130 -22.79 13.70 30.54
N THR A 131 -21.56 13.37 30.15
CA THR A 131 -20.91 12.08 30.46
C THR A 131 -19.91 12.16 31.61
N ILE A 132 -19.39 13.36 31.89
CA ILE A 132 -18.63 13.68 33.10
C ILE A 132 -19.23 14.97 33.65
N ASP A 133 -19.52 15.01 34.94
CA ASP A 133 -20.05 16.20 35.60
C ASP A 133 -19.17 16.59 36.81
N SER A 134 -19.26 17.85 37.20
CA SER A 134 -18.60 18.39 38.39
C SER A 134 -19.59 19.21 39.23
N PRO A 135 -19.55 19.06 40.56
CA PRO A 135 -20.31 19.93 41.47
C PRO A 135 -19.82 21.38 41.46
N ARG A 136 -18.60 21.64 40.93
CA ARG A 136 -18.00 22.97 40.79
C ARG A 136 -17.48 23.14 39.36
N PRO A 137 -18.39 23.24 38.38
CA PRO A 137 -18.03 23.33 36.98
C PRO A 137 -17.18 24.58 36.73
N ARG A 138 -16.14 24.46 35.91
CA ARG A 138 -15.29 25.57 35.46
C ARG A 138 -15.00 25.48 33.97
N LEU A 139 -14.56 24.30 33.51
CA LEU A 139 -14.24 24.02 32.12
C LEU A 139 -15.21 22.98 31.55
N GLY A 140 -15.94 23.36 30.51
CA GLY A 140 -16.77 22.45 29.73
C GLY A 140 -16.04 21.99 28.49
N ILE A 141 -16.22 20.73 28.13
CA ILE A 141 -15.76 20.19 26.86
C ILE A 141 -17.00 19.68 26.13
N ALA A 142 -17.34 20.29 25.00
CA ALA A 142 -18.42 19.82 24.13
C ALA A 142 -17.80 19.08 22.94
N THR A 143 -18.24 17.86 22.65
CA THR A 143 -17.63 17.02 21.61
C THR A 143 -18.65 16.09 20.97
N CYS A 144 -18.37 15.61 19.76
CA CYS A 144 -19.30 14.79 18.97
C CYS A 144 -18.60 13.66 18.21
N GLY A 145 -19.36 12.61 17.91
CA GLY A 145 -18.89 11.46 17.13
C GLY A 145 -17.55 10.94 17.61
N LYS A 146 -16.64 10.64 16.68
CA LYS A 146 -15.32 10.08 17.00
C LYS A 146 -14.52 10.95 17.96
N SER A 147 -14.60 12.28 17.83
CA SER A 147 -13.87 13.21 18.70
C SER A 147 -14.23 13.05 20.18
N TYR A 148 -15.39 12.49 20.52
CA TYR A 148 -15.74 12.16 21.91
C TYR A 148 -14.77 11.13 22.50
N LEU A 149 -14.47 10.09 21.73
CA LEU A 149 -13.55 9.03 22.09
C LEU A 149 -12.11 9.55 22.18
N ASP A 150 -11.71 10.41 21.24
CA ASP A 150 -10.39 11.04 21.30
C ASP A 150 -10.24 11.99 22.49
N VAL A 151 -11.31 12.70 22.91
CA VAL A 151 -11.32 13.51 24.15
C VAL A 151 -11.19 12.62 25.39
N ARG A 152 -11.90 11.50 25.46
CA ARG A 152 -11.78 10.53 26.56
C ARG A 152 -10.36 9.98 26.65
N GLN A 153 -9.75 9.63 25.52
CA GLN A 153 -8.35 9.20 25.46
C GLN A 153 -7.40 10.34 25.86
N ALA A 154 -7.63 11.57 25.41
CA ALA A 154 -6.80 12.71 25.79
C ALA A 154 -6.84 12.99 27.29
N LEU A 155 -8.02 12.93 27.93
CA LEU A 155 -8.14 13.07 29.38
C LEU A 155 -7.35 11.96 30.11
N GLN A 156 -7.48 10.71 29.65
CA GLN A 156 -6.71 9.59 30.21
C GLN A 156 -5.19 9.79 30.05
N ASP A 157 -4.73 10.19 28.85
CA ASP A 157 -3.32 10.46 28.54
C ASP A 157 -2.73 11.58 29.43
N LEU A 158 -3.56 12.58 29.78
CA LEU A 158 -3.21 13.66 30.69
C LEU A 158 -3.22 13.24 32.17
N GLY A 159 -3.59 12.00 32.47
CA GLY A 159 -3.76 11.48 33.83
C GLY A 159 -4.99 12.03 34.54
N VAL A 160 -6.05 12.35 33.78
CA VAL A 160 -7.32 12.91 34.27
C VAL A 160 -8.43 11.86 34.10
N ASP A 161 -8.62 11.07 35.16
CA ASP A 161 -9.79 10.19 35.28
C ASP A 161 -11.07 10.98 35.65
N GLU A 162 -12.21 10.30 35.76
CA GLU A 162 -13.50 10.95 36.05
C GLU A 162 -13.53 11.64 37.42
N ALA A 163 -12.86 11.06 38.42
CA ALA A 163 -12.81 11.63 39.77
C ALA A 163 -11.96 12.90 39.79
N LYS A 164 -10.80 12.89 39.15
CA LYS A 164 -9.92 14.04 38.98
C LYS A 164 -10.56 15.10 38.10
N ALA A 165 -11.25 14.72 37.02
CA ALA A 165 -12.02 15.63 36.18
C ALA A 165 -13.07 16.38 37.00
N ALA A 166 -13.85 15.67 37.83
CA ALA A 166 -14.84 16.28 38.72
C ALA A 166 -14.20 17.24 39.74
N ALA A 167 -13.03 16.88 40.31
CA ALA A 167 -12.29 17.71 41.26
C ALA A 167 -11.69 18.98 40.64
N ILE A 168 -11.18 18.89 39.41
CA ILE A 168 -10.66 20.03 38.63
C ILE A 168 -11.78 21.01 38.26
N GLY A 169 -13.00 20.49 38.06
CA GLY A 169 -14.15 21.29 37.60
C GLY A 169 -14.50 21.05 36.13
N ILE A 170 -14.20 19.87 35.58
CA ILE A 170 -14.45 19.54 34.18
C ILE A 170 -15.85 18.96 34.00
N ARG A 171 -16.57 19.44 32.98
CA ARG A 171 -17.74 18.75 32.43
C ARG A 171 -17.48 18.28 31.01
N LEU A 172 -17.95 17.09 30.67
CA LEU A 172 -17.89 16.55 29.31
C LEU A 172 -19.30 16.38 28.76
N TYR A 173 -19.61 17.06 27.65
CA TYR A 173 -20.89 17.00 26.96
C TYR A 173 -20.72 16.34 25.59
N LYS A 174 -21.34 15.17 25.44
CA LYS A 174 -21.38 14.40 24.22
C LYS A 174 -22.62 14.77 23.40
N VAL A 175 -22.39 15.34 22.23
CA VAL A 175 -23.43 15.65 21.24
C VAL A 175 -23.60 14.45 20.31
N GLY A 176 -24.78 13.85 20.34
CA GLY A 176 -25.18 12.76 19.44
C GLY A 176 -25.94 13.25 18.21
N MET A 177 -26.71 14.34 18.35
CA MET A 177 -27.38 15.03 17.24
C MET A 177 -26.70 16.37 16.99
N ILE A 178 -25.78 16.40 16.02
CA ILE A 178 -24.94 17.59 15.74
C ILE A 178 -25.71 18.72 15.07
N TRP A 179 -26.86 18.42 14.45
CA TRP A 179 -27.78 19.42 13.94
C TRP A 179 -29.22 18.89 13.89
N PRO A 180 -30.24 19.70 14.23
CA PRO A 180 -30.12 20.95 14.99
C PRO A 180 -29.71 20.67 16.45
N LEU A 181 -28.83 21.48 17.02
CA LEU A 181 -28.34 21.28 18.40
C LEU A 181 -29.45 21.56 19.44
N GLU A 182 -29.61 20.67 20.42
CA GLU A 182 -30.68 20.77 21.45
C GLU A 182 -30.43 21.91 22.44
N LYS A 183 -31.23 22.98 22.33
CA LYS A 183 -31.01 24.25 23.04
C LYS A 183 -31.04 24.15 24.57
N ASP A 184 -31.91 23.32 25.13
CA ASP A 184 -32.17 23.32 26.56
C ASP A 184 -31.08 22.50 27.26
N GLY A 185 -30.66 21.38 26.67
CA GLY A 185 -29.51 20.60 27.11
C GLY A 185 -28.19 21.36 27.05
N VAL A 186 -27.96 22.17 25.99
CA VAL A 186 -26.78 23.05 25.91
C VAL A 186 -26.77 24.06 27.04
N ARG A 187 -27.92 24.68 27.35
CA ARG A 187 -28.02 25.65 28.46
C ARG A 187 -27.80 24.99 29.81
N GLU A 188 -28.38 23.82 30.03
CA GLU A 188 -28.17 23.01 31.25
C GLU A 188 -26.67 22.67 31.42
N PHE A 189 -26.00 22.22 30.36
CA PHE A 189 -24.56 21.96 30.37
C PHE A 189 -23.72 23.21 30.67
N ALA A 190 -24.10 24.35 30.09
CA ALA A 190 -23.33 25.58 30.16
C ALA A 190 -23.43 26.32 31.51
N GLN A 191 -24.40 25.97 32.36
CA GLN A 191 -24.63 26.63 33.65
C GLN A 191 -23.43 26.52 34.60
N GLY A 192 -22.88 27.67 35.01
CA GLY A 192 -21.79 27.75 35.97
C GLY A 192 -20.39 27.53 35.38
N LEU A 193 -20.26 27.31 34.07
CA LEU A 193 -18.97 27.22 33.41
C LEU A 193 -18.35 28.60 33.19
N GLU A 194 -17.03 28.67 33.31
CA GLU A 194 -16.23 29.84 32.93
C GLU A 194 -15.90 29.78 31.43
N GLU A 195 -15.64 28.57 30.92
CA GLU A 195 -15.23 28.33 29.54
C GLU A 195 -15.79 27.00 29.00
N ILE A 196 -16.08 26.97 27.71
CA ILE A 196 -16.41 25.76 26.94
C ILE A 196 -15.41 25.64 25.79
N VAL A 197 -14.72 24.50 25.72
CA VAL A 197 -13.91 24.08 24.58
C VAL A 197 -14.73 23.13 23.73
N VAL A 198 -14.93 23.47 22.45
CA VAL A 198 -15.64 22.62 21.49
C VAL A 198 -14.63 21.82 20.67
N VAL A 199 -14.69 20.50 20.79
CA VAL A 199 -13.86 19.55 20.06
C VAL A 199 -14.72 18.84 19.01
N GLU A 200 -14.62 19.29 17.76
CA GLU A 200 -15.38 18.72 16.65
C GLU A 200 -14.51 18.61 15.38
N GLU A 201 -14.88 17.71 14.47
CA GLU A 201 -14.26 17.56 13.14
C GLU A 201 -15.32 17.81 12.05
N LYS A 202 -15.12 18.64 11.02
CA LYS A 202 -13.90 19.33 10.59
C LYS A 202 -14.02 20.85 10.74
N ARG A 203 -14.85 21.51 9.95
CA ARG A 203 -15.25 22.91 10.15
C ARG A 203 -16.25 23.00 11.30
N ALA A 204 -16.31 24.16 11.94
CA ALA A 204 -17.20 24.42 13.06
C ALA A 204 -18.68 24.24 12.68
N LEU A 205 -19.41 23.45 13.47
CA LEU A 205 -20.85 23.25 13.37
C LEU A 205 -21.50 23.32 14.76
N VAL A 206 -21.04 22.49 15.70
CA VAL A 206 -21.49 22.51 17.09
C VAL A 206 -21.06 23.81 17.75
N GLU A 207 -19.83 24.27 17.51
CA GLU A 207 -19.31 25.52 18.06
C GLU A 207 -20.15 26.73 17.65
N ASN A 208 -20.55 26.80 16.37
CA ASN A 208 -21.35 27.90 15.84
C ASN A 208 -22.75 27.93 16.48
N GLN A 209 -23.41 26.77 16.55
CA GLN A 209 -24.74 26.67 17.17
C GLN A 209 -24.69 26.95 18.67
N LEU A 210 -23.65 26.49 19.37
CA LEU A 210 -23.47 26.73 20.79
C LEU A 210 -23.24 28.23 21.05
N LYS A 211 -22.39 28.90 20.27
CA LYS A 211 -22.21 30.36 20.33
C LYS A 211 -23.53 31.09 20.06
N GLU A 212 -24.28 30.71 19.04
CA GLU A 212 -25.57 31.32 18.70
C GLU A 212 -26.58 31.19 19.87
N GLN A 213 -26.70 30.00 20.45
CA GLN A 213 -27.65 29.73 21.53
C GLN A 213 -27.30 30.43 22.85
N LEU A 214 -26.00 30.70 23.09
CA LEU A 214 -25.50 31.37 24.30
C LEU A 214 -25.30 32.89 24.11
N TYR A 215 -25.32 33.41 22.88
CA TYR A 215 -25.01 34.82 22.62
C TYR A 215 -25.95 35.78 23.35
N ASN A 216 -27.25 35.50 23.30
CA ASN A 216 -28.30 36.26 23.98
C ASN A 216 -28.50 35.85 25.44
N TRP A 217 -27.61 35.02 26.00
CA TRP A 217 -27.59 34.74 27.42
C TRP A 217 -26.93 35.88 28.19
N ASP A 218 -27.16 35.93 29.50
CA ASP A 218 -26.64 37.00 30.36
C ASP A 218 -25.11 37.05 30.28
N ALA A 219 -24.58 38.20 29.87
CA ALA A 219 -23.16 38.40 29.65
C ALA A 219 -22.32 38.22 30.92
N ALA A 220 -22.90 38.38 32.11
CA ALA A 220 -22.22 38.18 33.37
C ALA A 220 -22.04 36.69 33.75
N THR A 221 -22.84 35.80 33.15
CA THR A 221 -22.89 34.37 33.52
C THR A 221 -22.63 33.43 32.34
N ARG A 222 -22.60 33.94 31.11
CA ARG A 222 -22.29 33.13 29.92
C ARG A 222 -20.80 32.72 29.88
N PRO A 223 -20.49 31.44 29.62
CA PRO A 223 -19.11 31.00 29.46
C PRO A 223 -18.48 31.56 28.19
N ARG A 224 -17.16 31.69 28.19
CA ARG A 224 -16.38 31.88 26.96
C ARG A 224 -16.44 30.58 26.13
N VAL A 225 -16.55 30.69 24.81
CA VAL A 225 -16.60 29.53 23.92
C VAL A 225 -15.44 29.58 22.93
N VAL A 226 -14.58 28.57 22.99
CA VAL A 226 -13.43 28.35 22.12
C VAL A 226 -13.52 26.99 21.45
N GLY A 227 -12.74 26.74 20.41
CA GLY A 227 -12.77 25.46 19.70
C GLY A 227 -11.80 25.47 18.54
N LYS A 228 -12.26 25.90 17.36
CA LYS A 228 -11.38 26.12 16.21
C LYS A 228 -10.33 27.18 16.47
N PHE A 229 -10.77 28.27 17.08
CA PHE A 229 -9.92 29.37 17.51
C PHE A 229 -9.97 29.51 19.03
N ASP A 230 -8.89 30.02 19.60
CA ASP A 230 -8.85 30.48 20.98
C ASP A 230 -9.43 31.91 21.13
N GLU A 231 -9.23 32.50 22.31
CA GLU A 231 -9.68 33.83 22.66
C GLU A 231 -8.88 34.95 21.98
N GLU A 232 -7.66 34.67 21.53
CA GLU A 232 -6.80 35.57 20.76
C GLU A 232 -7.07 35.52 19.25
N GLY A 233 -7.76 34.48 18.77
CA GLY A 233 -8.05 34.25 17.36
C GLY A 233 -7.03 33.34 16.66
N ASP A 234 -6.13 32.73 17.41
CA ASP A 234 -5.16 31.75 16.93
C ASP A 234 -5.78 30.34 16.84
N TRP A 235 -5.19 29.48 16.03
CA TRP A 235 -5.69 28.11 15.84
C TRP A 235 -5.49 27.26 17.09
N LEU A 236 -6.59 26.81 17.70
CA LEU A 236 -6.57 25.86 18.80
C LEU A 236 -6.80 24.43 18.30
N LEU A 237 -7.88 24.20 17.54
CA LEU A 237 -8.19 22.91 16.91
C LEU A 237 -8.44 23.11 15.41
N PRO A 238 -7.42 22.95 14.55
CA PRO A 238 -7.53 23.24 13.12
C PRO A 238 -8.70 22.53 12.43
N ALA A 239 -9.29 23.21 11.43
CA ALA A 239 -10.31 22.62 10.55
C ALA A 239 -9.71 21.75 9.42
N SER A 240 -8.38 21.70 9.32
CA SER A 240 -7.64 20.86 8.37
C SER A 240 -7.17 19.57 9.03
N ASN A 241 -7.08 18.49 8.24
CA ASN A 241 -6.70 17.14 8.68
C ASN A 241 -7.65 16.56 9.74
N ASP A 242 -7.29 15.39 10.26
CA ASP A 242 -7.95 14.73 11.39
C ASP A 242 -7.46 15.30 12.72
N LEU A 243 -8.33 15.35 13.72
CA LEU A 243 -7.92 15.58 15.09
C LEU A 243 -7.36 14.28 15.68
N SER A 244 -6.19 14.38 16.31
CA SER A 244 -5.58 13.28 17.05
C SER A 244 -5.76 13.47 18.55
N PRO A 245 -5.77 12.38 19.35
CA PRO A 245 -5.74 12.49 20.81
C PRO A 245 -4.60 13.36 21.33
N ALA A 246 -3.44 13.38 20.65
CA ALA A 246 -2.32 14.24 21.01
C ALA A 246 -2.63 15.74 20.83
N THR A 247 -3.22 16.11 19.69
CA THR A 247 -3.66 17.50 19.42
C THR A 247 -4.71 17.94 20.44
N ILE A 248 -5.67 17.07 20.76
CA ILE A 248 -6.72 17.33 21.75
C ILE A 248 -6.13 17.42 23.17
N SER A 249 -5.14 16.57 23.51
CA SER A 249 -4.43 16.62 24.79
C SER A 249 -3.71 17.95 24.99
N ARG A 250 -3.09 18.50 23.94
CA ARG A 250 -2.48 19.84 23.99
C ARG A 250 -3.51 20.92 24.28
N ALA A 251 -4.56 20.96 23.46
CA ALA A 251 -5.61 21.96 23.59
C ALA A 251 -6.27 21.93 24.98
N ILE A 252 -6.64 20.74 25.49
CA ILE A 252 -7.28 20.60 26.81
C ILE A 252 -6.27 20.81 27.94
N GLY A 253 -5.08 20.23 27.86
CA GLY A 253 -4.06 20.29 28.89
C GLY A 253 -3.60 21.72 29.16
N GLU A 254 -3.30 22.49 28.11
CA GLU A 254 -2.90 23.90 28.23
C GLU A 254 -4.01 24.75 28.86
N ARG A 255 -5.28 24.47 28.56
CA ARG A 255 -6.44 25.13 29.15
C ARG A 255 -6.58 24.82 30.65
N ILE A 256 -6.42 23.56 31.04
CA ILE A 256 -6.48 23.15 32.45
C ILE A 256 -5.37 23.87 33.24
N LEU A 257 -4.14 23.92 32.70
CA LEU A 257 -2.99 24.55 33.35
C LEU A 257 -3.15 26.06 33.58
N LYS A 258 -4.06 26.75 32.88
CA LYS A 258 -4.38 28.16 33.14
C LYS A 258 -5.00 28.38 34.53
N PHE A 259 -5.62 27.36 35.13
CA PHE A 259 -6.35 27.50 36.40
C PHE A 259 -6.16 26.36 37.40
N HIS A 260 -5.46 25.29 37.03
CA HIS A 260 -5.14 24.15 37.87
C HIS A 260 -3.75 23.61 37.51
N ASP A 261 -2.79 23.76 38.41
CA ASP A 261 -1.43 23.23 38.20
C ASP A 261 -1.38 21.73 38.50
N ASP A 262 -0.88 20.95 37.53
CA ASP A 262 -0.80 19.50 37.63
C ASP A 262 0.42 18.95 36.88
N GLU A 263 1.23 18.14 37.58
CA GLU A 263 2.48 17.59 37.06
C GLU A 263 2.26 16.52 35.97
N SER A 264 1.19 15.71 36.05
CA SER A 264 0.95 14.68 35.03
C SER A 264 0.60 15.31 33.69
N ILE A 265 -0.17 16.40 33.72
CA ILE A 265 -0.51 17.19 32.53
C ILE A 265 0.75 17.79 31.90
N ARG A 266 1.59 18.49 32.68
CA ARG A 266 2.84 19.09 32.18
C ARG A 266 3.78 18.05 31.56
N SER A 267 4.02 16.96 32.27
CA SER A 267 4.88 15.86 31.80
C SER A 267 4.38 15.24 30.49
N ARG A 268 3.06 15.07 30.33
CA ARG A 268 2.49 14.54 29.08
C ARG A 268 2.69 15.52 27.91
N LEU A 269 2.48 16.82 28.11
CA LEU A 269 2.69 17.82 27.06
C LEU A 269 4.15 17.88 26.61
N GLU A 270 5.09 17.86 27.55
CA GLU A 270 6.52 17.81 27.26
C GLU A 270 6.93 16.52 26.52
N PHE A 271 6.31 15.39 26.86
CA PHE A 271 6.51 14.14 26.13
C PHE A 271 6.07 14.27 24.67
N LEU A 272 4.88 14.83 24.41
CA LEU A 272 4.38 15.03 23.05
C LEU A 272 5.31 15.93 22.23
N ASP A 273 5.82 17.02 22.83
CA ASP A 273 6.80 17.92 22.19
C ASP A 273 8.10 17.23 21.81
N ARG A 274 8.66 16.45 22.75
CA ARG A 274 9.89 15.69 22.49
C ARG A 274 9.67 14.68 21.38
N LYS A 275 8.54 13.98 21.39
CA LYS A 275 8.20 12.96 20.39
C LYS A 275 8.04 13.57 18.99
N GLU A 276 7.35 14.70 18.88
CA GLU A 276 7.16 15.42 17.63
C GLU A 276 8.50 15.90 17.03
N LYS A 277 9.37 16.51 17.85
CA LYS A 277 10.71 16.91 17.44
C LYS A 277 11.57 15.72 16.99
N ALA A 278 11.49 14.59 17.69
CA ALA A 278 12.23 13.37 17.33
C ALA A 278 11.79 12.80 15.98
N LEU A 279 10.47 12.79 15.69
CA LEU A 279 9.94 12.33 14.40
C LEU A 279 10.34 13.27 13.25
N ALA A 280 10.35 14.58 13.49
CA ALA A 280 10.76 15.57 12.50
C ALA A 280 12.27 15.50 12.16
N ALA A 281 13.10 15.11 13.13
CA ALA A 281 14.55 15.00 12.96
C ALA A 281 15.03 13.71 12.27
N LYS A 282 14.11 12.83 11.83
CA LYS A 282 14.44 11.51 11.29
C LYS A 282 15.38 11.62 10.05
N PRO A 283 16.57 11.00 10.07
CA PRO A 283 17.59 11.21 9.04
C PRO A 283 17.35 10.42 7.75
N VAL A 284 16.52 9.36 7.78
CA VAL A 284 16.29 8.45 6.64
C VAL A 284 14.80 8.26 6.39
N SER A 285 14.32 8.64 5.20
CA SER A 285 12.99 8.25 4.72
C SER A 285 13.09 7.24 3.60
N PHE A 286 12.35 6.14 3.72
CA PHE A 286 12.26 5.11 2.69
C PHE A 286 10.81 4.65 2.62
N ASP A 287 9.97 5.39 1.90
CA ASP A 287 8.51 5.22 1.99
C ASP A 287 7.96 4.17 1.03
N ARG A 288 6.86 3.52 1.44
CA ARG A 288 6.14 2.54 0.64
C ARG A 288 4.92 3.18 -0.03
N THR A 289 5.16 3.86 -1.16
CA THR A 289 4.11 4.49 -1.96
C THR A 289 3.10 3.46 -2.48
N PRO A 290 1.77 3.74 -2.41
CA PRO A 290 0.72 2.94 -3.04
C PRO A 290 1.05 2.59 -4.51
N TYR A 291 0.85 1.33 -4.90
CA TYR A 291 1.23 0.85 -6.23
C TYR A 291 0.30 -0.24 -6.79
N PHE A 292 0.39 -0.48 -8.10
CA PHE A 292 -0.38 -1.54 -8.73
C PHE A 292 0.00 -2.95 -8.24
N CYS A 293 -1.00 -3.83 -8.21
CA CYS A 293 -0.79 -5.26 -7.98
C CYS A 293 0.11 -5.87 -9.05
N SER A 294 0.82 -6.94 -8.73
CA SER A 294 1.55 -7.73 -9.73
C SER A 294 0.61 -8.20 -10.84
N GLY A 295 0.97 -7.95 -12.11
CA GLY A 295 0.12 -8.29 -13.26
C GLY A 295 -1.20 -7.52 -13.33
N CYS A 296 -1.30 -6.34 -12.70
CA CYS A 296 -2.48 -5.47 -12.81
C CYS A 296 -2.71 -5.03 -14.26
N PRO A 297 -3.96 -5.07 -14.78
CA PRO A 297 -4.28 -4.58 -16.12
C PRO A 297 -3.97 -3.08 -16.30
N HIS A 298 -4.04 -2.30 -15.21
CA HIS A 298 -3.75 -0.87 -15.22
C HIS A 298 -2.28 -0.52 -15.51
N ASN A 299 -1.35 -1.49 -15.42
CA ASN A 299 0.04 -1.28 -15.85
C ASN A 299 0.15 -0.94 -17.34
N SER A 300 -0.76 -1.50 -18.15
CA SER A 300 -0.89 -1.21 -19.59
C SER A 300 -1.96 -0.15 -19.81
N SER A 301 -3.15 -0.32 -19.22
CA SER A 301 -4.30 0.50 -19.58
C SER A 301 -4.22 1.95 -19.14
N THR A 302 -3.34 2.33 -18.21
CA THR A 302 -3.15 3.74 -17.82
C THR A 302 -2.10 4.48 -18.66
N ARG A 303 -1.34 3.79 -19.51
CA ARG A 303 -0.40 4.44 -20.44
C ARG A 303 -1.15 5.22 -21.52
N VAL A 304 -0.59 6.33 -21.93
CA VAL A 304 -1.08 7.16 -23.04
C VAL A 304 0.00 7.31 -24.10
N PRO A 305 -0.37 7.58 -25.37
CA PRO A 305 0.61 7.82 -26.43
C PRO A 305 1.48 9.03 -26.14
N GLU A 306 2.71 9.02 -26.66
CA GLU A 306 3.62 10.15 -26.60
C GLU A 306 2.95 11.47 -27.04
N GLY A 307 3.23 12.56 -26.32
CA GLY A 307 2.61 13.87 -26.52
C GLY A 307 1.18 13.99 -25.96
N SER A 308 0.58 12.91 -25.45
CA SER A 308 -0.78 12.91 -24.90
C SER A 308 -0.75 12.87 -23.37
N ARG A 309 -1.78 13.41 -22.72
CA ARG A 309 -1.94 13.34 -21.25
C ARG A 309 -3.24 12.65 -20.86
N ALA A 310 -3.26 12.07 -19.66
CA ALA A 310 -4.47 11.56 -19.02
C ALA A 310 -4.86 12.38 -17.78
N VAL A 311 -6.14 12.31 -17.41
CA VAL A 311 -6.66 12.68 -16.08
C VAL A 311 -7.20 11.43 -15.37
N SER A 312 -7.36 11.51 -14.06
CA SER A 312 -7.85 10.39 -13.23
C SER A 312 -8.96 10.82 -12.27
N GLY A 313 -9.56 9.86 -11.58
CA GLY A 313 -10.38 10.08 -10.39
C GLY A 313 -10.06 9.04 -9.32
N ILE A 314 -10.94 8.90 -8.32
CA ILE A 314 -10.76 7.90 -7.27
C ILE A 314 -10.94 6.48 -7.82
N GLY A 315 -9.96 5.63 -7.61
CA GLY A 315 -9.89 4.29 -8.20
C GLY A 315 -8.44 3.83 -8.29
N CYS A 316 -8.17 2.58 -8.68
CA CYS A 316 -6.77 2.14 -8.82
C CYS A 316 -5.98 3.05 -9.78
N HIS A 317 -6.63 3.58 -10.82
CA HIS A 317 -6.02 4.54 -11.75
C HIS A 317 -5.53 5.85 -11.11
N PHE A 318 -6.00 6.20 -9.91
CA PHE A 318 -5.49 7.35 -9.15
C PHE A 318 -3.98 7.22 -8.90
N MET A 319 -3.53 5.98 -8.65
CA MET A 319 -2.11 5.68 -8.42
C MET A 319 -1.22 5.96 -9.63
N SER A 320 -1.79 6.08 -10.84
CA SER A 320 -1.00 6.42 -12.05
C SER A 320 -0.39 7.82 -12.00
N GLN A 321 -0.88 8.71 -11.13
CA GLN A 321 -0.26 10.02 -10.90
C GLN A 321 1.10 9.92 -10.22
N TRP A 322 1.31 8.90 -9.38
CA TRP A 322 2.61 8.58 -8.81
C TRP A 322 3.40 7.61 -9.69
N MET A 323 3.15 7.63 -11.00
CA MET A 323 3.83 6.78 -11.99
C MET A 323 4.24 7.63 -13.19
N ASP A 324 5.27 7.18 -13.91
CA ASP A 324 5.67 7.80 -15.18
C ASP A 324 4.69 7.37 -16.30
N ARG A 325 3.51 8.01 -16.30
CA ARG A 325 2.35 7.67 -17.14
C ARG A 325 1.71 8.88 -17.82
N ASN A 326 2.25 10.07 -17.61
CA ASN A 326 1.67 11.34 -18.04
C ASN A 326 0.18 11.52 -17.65
N THR A 327 -0.19 11.00 -16.48
CA THR A 327 -1.47 11.28 -15.85
C THR A 327 -1.28 12.46 -14.90
N ALA A 328 -2.04 13.52 -15.11
CA ALA A 328 -2.03 14.70 -14.25
C ALA A 328 -3.44 14.98 -13.74
N THR A 329 -3.51 15.53 -12.54
CA THR A 329 -4.76 15.93 -11.87
C THR A 329 -5.71 14.77 -11.58
N PHE A 330 -6.66 15.04 -10.69
CA PHE A 330 -7.69 14.12 -10.28
C PHE A 330 -8.96 14.87 -9.88
N THR A 331 -10.05 14.14 -9.71
CA THR A 331 -11.36 14.70 -9.35
C THR A 331 -12.15 13.72 -8.49
N GLN A 332 -13.33 14.13 -8.01
CA GLN A 332 -14.25 13.27 -7.26
C GLN A 332 -14.77 12.10 -8.12
N MET A 333 -15.26 11.06 -7.44
CA MET A 333 -15.85 9.88 -8.08
C MET A 333 -16.95 10.26 -9.09
N GLY A 334 -16.79 9.82 -10.34
CA GLY A 334 -17.72 10.09 -11.43
C GLY A 334 -17.65 11.51 -12.01
N GLY A 335 -16.72 12.35 -11.54
CA GLY A 335 -16.40 13.64 -12.13
C GLY A 335 -15.30 13.58 -13.19
N GLU A 336 -14.74 12.41 -13.47
CA GLU A 336 -13.57 12.22 -14.33
C GLU A 336 -13.79 12.84 -15.71
N GLY A 337 -12.76 13.53 -16.22
CA GLY A 337 -12.81 14.23 -17.51
C GLY A 337 -13.54 15.58 -17.50
N THR A 338 -14.54 15.81 -16.64
CA THR A 338 -15.33 17.06 -16.63
C THR A 338 -14.54 18.36 -16.44
N PRO A 339 -13.42 18.41 -15.68
CA PRO A 339 -12.62 19.64 -15.62
C PRO A 339 -12.10 20.09 -17.00
N TRP A 340 -12.03 19.18 -17.97
CA TRP A 340 -11.64 19.51 -19.35
C TRP A 340 -12.60 20.48 -20.03
N ILE A 341 -13.89 20.43 -19.70
CA ILE A 341 -14.90 21.34 -20.25
C ILE A 341 -14.47 22.81 -20.05
N GLY A 342 -13.98 23.14 -18.86
CA GLY A 342 -13.49 24.48 -18.53
C GLY A 342 -12.06 24.76 -19.01
N GLN A 343 -11.24 23.73 -19.24
CA GLN A 343 -9.83 23.89 -19.62
C GLN A 343 -9.61 23.95 -21.13
N ALA A 344 -10.43 23.26 -21.93
CA ALA A 344 -10.19 23.00 -23.35
C ALA A 344 -9.98 24.30 -24.16
N ALA A 345 -10.79 25.32 -23.89
CA ALA A 345 -10.70 26.61 -24.58
C ALA A 345 -9.45 27.44 -24.21
N PHE A 346 -8.76 27.10 -23.12
CA PHE A 346 -7.59 27.82 -22.60
C PHE A 346 -6.32 26.97 -22.62
N SER A 347 -6.33 25.85 -23.36
CA SER A 347 -5.22 24.91 -23.46
C SER A 347 -4.78 24.75 -24.90
N ASN A 348 -3.48 24.56 -25.12
CA ASN A 348 -2.94 24.17 -26.43
C ASN A 348 -3.12 22.65 -26.71
N ALA A 349 -3.58 21.86 -25.73
CA ALA A 349 -3.85 20.45 -25.94
C ALA A 349 -5.17 20.29 -26.72
N GLU A 350 -5.12 19.67 -27.90
CA GLU A 350 -6.33 19.45 -28.71
C GLU A 350 -7.22 18.32 -28.18
N HIS A 351 -6.68 17.43 -27.35
CA HIS A 351 -7.31 16.21 -26.87
C HIS A 351 -6.69 15.77 -25.54
N ILE A 352 -7.48 15.10 -24.70
CA ILE A 352 -6.99 14.42 -23.50
C ILE A 352 -7.63 13.03 -23.34
N PHE A 353 -7.00 12.16 -22.54
CA PHE A 353 -7.59 10.93 -22.06
C PHE A 353 -8.16 11.09 -20.64
N ALA A 354 -9.28 10.46 -20.32
CA ALA A 354 -9.80 10.36 -18.95
C ALA A 354 -9.89 8.90 -18.52
N ASN A 355 -9.07 8.49 -17.55
CA ASN A 355 -9.18 7.17 -16.96
C ASN A 355 -10.41 7.17 -16.02
N LEU A 356 -11.30 6.19 -16.23
CA LEU A 356 -12.54 6.02 -15.46
C LEU A 356 -12.70 4.53 -15.14
N GLY A 357 -12.87 4.14 -13.87
CA GLY A 357 -13.20 2.76 -13.50
C GLY A 357 -14.64 2.39 -13.90
N ASP A 358 -14.94 1.10 -14.02
CA ASP A 358 -16.30 0.57 -14.19
C ASP A 358 -17.23 0.89 -13.01
N GLY A 359 -16.74 0.77 -11.78
CA GLY A 359 -17.49 1.17 -10.57
C GLY A 359 -17.82 2.66 -10.55
N THR A 360 -16.85 3.52 -10.91
CA THR A 360 -17.05 4.98 -10.98
C THR A 360 -17.94 5.37 -12.15
N TYR A 361 -17.84 4.65 -13.28
CA TYR A 361 -18.74 4.81 -14.43
C TYR A 361 -20.19 4.59 -14.03
N TYR A 362 -20.48 3.48 -13.33
CA TYR A 362 -21.84 3.15 -12.91
C TYR A 362 -22.38 4.13 -11.86
N HIS A 363 -21.55 4.54 -10.90
CA HIS A 363 -21.95 5.47 -9.83
C HIS A 363 -22.45 6.82 -10.38
N SER A 364 -21.64 7.51 -11.18
CA SER A 364 -22.01 8.80 -11.77
C SER A 364 -21.19 9.21 -13.01
N GLY A 365 -20.18 8.42 -13.41
CA GLY A 365 -19.32 8.74 -14.54
C GLY A 365 -20.04 8.84 -15.90
N LEU A 366 -21.18 8.16 -16.07
CA LEU A 366 -22.03 8.34 -17.25
C LEU A 366 -22.50 9.80 -17.41
N LEU A 367 -22.80 10.49 -16.31
CA LEU A 367 -23.21 11.89 -16.33
C LEU A 367 -22.06 12.82 -16.74
N ALA A 368 -20.82 12.49 -16.34
CA ALA A 368 -19.63 13.20 -16.78
C ALA A 368 -19.40 13.06 -18.30
N ILE A 369 -19.58 11.84 -18.84
CA ILE A 369 -19.50 11.60 -20.28
C ILE A 369 -20.56 12.44 -21.01
N ARG A 370 -21.82 12.39 -20.56
CA ARG A 370 -22.92 13.20 -21.11
C ARG A 370 -22.59 14.69 -21.12
N ALA A 371 -22.05 15.22 -20.02
CA ALA A 371 -21.67 16.63 -19.94
C ALA A 371 -20.56 17.00 -20.94
N CYS A 372 -19.54 16.16 -21.11
CA CYS A 372 -18.49 16.37 -22.11
C CYS A 372 -19.03 16.29 -23.55
N VAL A 373 -19.99 15.39 -23.82
CA VAL A 373 -20.66 15.32 -25.14
C VAL A 373 -21.41 16.63 -25.41
N ALA A 374 -22.20 17.09 -24.44
CA ALA A 374 -22.96 18.34 -24.57
C ALA A 374 -22.05 19.57 -24.76
N ALA A 375 -20.87 19.57 -24.14
CA ALA A 375 -19.88 20.63 -24.28
C ALA A 375 -19.09 20.59 -25.62
N GLY A 376 -19.19 19.50 -26.39
CA GLY A 376 -18.48 19.36 -27.67
C GLY A 376 -16.95 19.31 -27.55
N VAL A 377 -16.41 18.93 -26.38
CA VAL A 377 -14.96 18.87 -26.16
C VAL A 377 -14.35 17.58 -26.69
N ASN A 378 -13.10 17.65 -27.15
CA ASN A 378 -12.35 16.49 -27.64
C ASN A 378 -11.73 15.74 -26.45
N ILE A 379 -12.24 14.55 -26.15
CA ILE A 379 -11.78 13.72 -25.04
C ILE A 379 -12.05 12.25 -25.31
N THR A 380 -11.11 11.38 -24.91
CA THR A 380 -11.33 9.94 -24.89
C THR A 380 -11.48 9.45 -23.46
N TYR A 381 -12.66 8.91 -23.14
CA TYR A 381 -12.87 8.19 -21.89
C TYR A 381 -12.33 6.77 -22.00
N LYS A 382 -11.40 6.42 -21.12
CA LYS A 382 -10.85 5.07 -20.97
C LYS A 382 -11.57 4.39 -19.81
N ILE A 383 -12.64 3.66 -20.12
CA ILE A 383 -13.40 2.87 -19.14
C ILE A 383 -12.60 1.61 -18.84
N LEU A 384 -11.97 1.57 -17.67
CA LEU A 384 -11.09 0.51 -17.22
C LEU A 384 -11.91 -0.59 -16.55
N TYR A 385 -12.55 -1.42 -17.35
CA TYR A 385 -13.43 -2.51 -16.92
C TYR A 385 -12.63 -3.66 -16.32
N ASN A 386 -12.80 -3.92 -15.04
CA ASN A 386 -12.07 -4.95 -14.31
C ASN A 386 -12.96 -5.89 -13.48
N ASP A 387 -14.30 -5.68 -13.54
CA ASP A 387 -15.34 -6.50 -12.92
C ASP A 387 -15.29 -6.48 -11.37
N ALA A 388 -14.74 -5.42 -10.77
CA ALA A 388 -14.67 -5.26 -9.32
C ALA A 388 -14.44 -3.81 -8.86
N VAL A 389 -15.09 -3.41 -7.77
CA VAL A 389 -14.67 -2.25 -6.98
C VAL A 389 -13.41 -2.64 -6.20
N ALA A 390 -12.27 -2.61 -6.90
CA ALA A 390 -11.04 -3.28 -6.47
C ALA A 390 -10.44 -2.70 -5.18
N MET A 391 -10.57 -1.39 -4.95
CA MET A 391 -10.00 -0.73 -3.77
C MET A 391 -10.79 -0.99 -2.48
N THR A 392 -12.05 -1.42 -2.57
CA THR A 392 -12.91 -1.73 -1.40
C THR A 392 -12.85 -3.20 -1.00
N GLY A 393 -11.78 -3.90 -1.38
CA GLY A 393 -11.63 -5.34 -1.14
C GLY A 393 -12.22 -6.23 -2.24
N GLY A 394 -12.64 -5.66 -3.37
CA GLY A 394 -13.12 -6.41 -4.54
C GLY A 394 -14.62 -6.72 -4.53
N GLN A 395 -15.43 -5.76 -4.08
CA GLN A 395 -16.88 -5.86 -4.14
C GLN A 395 -17.35 -5.91 -5.60
N PRO A 396 -18.46 -6.62 -5.91
CA PRO A 396 -19.05 -6.54 -7.25
C PRO A 396 -19.51 -5.11 -7.55
N VAL A 397 -19.43 -4.70 -8.82
CA VAL A 397 -20.01 -3.42 -9.26
C VAL A 397 -21.53 -3.50 -9.14
N GLU A 398 -22.15 -2.46 -8.57
CA GLU A 398 -23.61 -2.38 -8.46
C GLU A 398 -24.25 -2.42 -9.87
N GLY A 399 -25.37 -3.12 -10.01
CA GLY A 399 -26.03 -3.34 -11.31
C GLY A 399 -25.28 -4.24 -12.30
N GLN A 400 -23.99 -4.55 -12.06
CA GLN A 400 -23.14 -5.43 -12.87
C GLN A 400 -23.26 -5.21 -14.40
N PRO A 401 -23.06 -3.98 -14.89
CA PRO A 401 -23.17 -3.70 -16.33
C PRO A 401 -22.10 -4.49 -17.10
N THR A 402 -22.49 -5.15 -18.19
CA THR A 402 -21.52 -5.82 -19.07
C THR A 402 -20.79 -4.81 -19.95
N VAL A 403 -19.67 -5.21 -20.56
CA VAL A 403 -18.97 -4.40 -21.58
C VAL A 403 -19.91 -3.99 -22.73
N ALA A 404 -20.84 -4.87 -23.11
CA ALA A 404 -21.85 -4.58 -24.11
C ALA A 404 -22.84 -3.50 -23.66
N ASP A 405 -23.35 -3.59 -22.43
CA ASP A 405 -24.25 -2.58 -21.85
C ASP A 405 -23.57 -1.21 -21.81
N ILE A 406 -22.31 -1.15 -21.37
CA ILE A 406 -21.52 0.08 -21.36
C ILE A 406 -21.39 0.64 -22.78
N SER A 407 -21.07 -0.20 -23.78
CA SER A 407 -20.95 0.24 -25.17
C SER A 407 -22.23 0.87 -25.71
N LEU A 408 -23.40 0.29 -25.39
CA LEU A 408 -24.71 0.76 -25.80
C LEU A 408 -25.08 2.08 -25.12
N GLN A 409 -24.83 2.18 -23.81
CA GLN A 409 -25.12 3.37 -23.01
C GLN A 409 -24.30 4.57 -23.50
N VAL A 410 -22.98 4.44 -23.60
CA VAL A 410 -22.13 5.58 -24.03
C VAL A 410 -22.40 6.00 -25.47
N TYR A 411 -22.76 5.05 -26.34
CA TYR A 411 -23.16 5.35 -27.70
C TYR A 411 -24.48 6.14 -27.76
N ALA A 412 -25.44 5.78 -26.90
CA ALA A 412 -26.70 6.48 -26.74
C ALA A 412 -26.51 7.91 -26.19
N GLU A 413 -25.56 8.11 -25.27
CA GLU A 413 -25.17 9.44 -24.78
C GLU A 413 -24.48 10.32 -25.84
N GLY A 414 -23.98 9.73 -26.93
CA GLY A 414 -23.43 10.47 -28.07
C GLY A 414 -21.96 10.20 -28.37
N ALA A 415 -21.28 9.32 -27.63
CA ALA A 415 -19.92 8.89 -27.99
C ALA A 415 -19.96 7.93 -29.19
N LYS A 416 -19.91 8.47 -30.42
CA LYS A 416 -20.08 7.68 -31.65
C LYS A 416 -18.89 6.82 -32.04
N LYS A 417 -17.72 7.04 -31.42
CA LYS A 417 -16.53 6.19 -31.57
C LYS A 417 -16.30 5.42 -30.28
N VAL A 418 -16.62 4.12 -30.30
CA VAL A 418 -16.43 3.19 -29.17
C VAL A 418 -15.50 2.06 -29.61
N VAL A 419 -14.47 1.79 -28.81
CA VAL A 419 -13.47 0.74 -29.08
C VAL A 419 -13.33 -0.15 -27.85
N ILE A 420 -13.24 -1.46 -28.06
CA ILE A 420 -12.99 -2.44 -26.99
C ILE A 420 -11.58 -2.99 -27.13
N VAL A 421 -10.82 -2.95 -26.04
CA VAL A 421 -9.47 -3.49 -25.93
C VAL A 421 -9.45 -4.57 -24.84
N SER A 422 -8.96 -5.76 -25.16
CA SER A 422 -8.95 -6.93 -24.25
C SER A 422 -7.66 -7.75 -24.42
N ASP A 423 -7.25 -8.51 -23.39
CA ASP A 423 -6.24 -9.58 -23.54
C ASP A 423 -6.79 -10.80 -24.29
N GLU A 424 -8.11 -10.89 -24.43
CA GLU A 424 -8.83 -11.95 -25.13
C GLU A 424 -9.98 -11.30 -25.94
N PRO A 425 -9.70 -10.66 -27.10
CA PRO A 425 -10.72 -9.94 -27.86
C PRO A 425 -11.82 -10.84 -28.45
N ASP A 426 -11.52 -12.12 -28.66
CA ASP A 426 -12.45 -13.10 -29.25
C ASP A 426 -13.34 -13.81 -28.20
N LYS A 427 -13.28 -13.42 -26.92
CA LYS A 427 -14.00 -14.10 -25.82
C LYS A 427 -15.52 -13.86 -25.83
N TYR A 428 -16.00 -12.84 -26.54
CA TYR A 428 -17.39 -12.43 -26.47
C TYR A 428 -18.27 -13.36 -27.33
N PRO A 429 -19.40 -13.85 -26.80
CA PRO A 429 -20.30 -14.69 -27.57
C PRO A 429 -20.98 -13.87 -28.68
N THR A 430 -21.23 -14.50 -29.81
CA THR A 430 -21.91 -13.86 -30.95
C THR A 430 -23.34 -13.40 -30.65
N SER A 431 -23.95 -13.91 -29.58
CA SER A 431 -25.26 -13.48 -29.06
C SER A 431 -25.22 -12.16 -28.29
N MET A 432 -24.04 -11.68 -27.91
CA MET A 432 -23.90 -10.41 -27.19
C MET A 432 -23.97 -9.24 -28.17
N HIS A 433 -24.91 -8.32 -27.94
CA HIS A 433 -25.15 -7.19 -28.83
C HIS A 433 -24.40 -5.95 -28.38
N PHE A 434 -23.43 -5.51 -29.19
CA PHE A 434 -22.67 -4.27 -28.97
C PHE A 434 -23.25 -3.10 -29.75
N ALA A 435 -22.87 -1.88 -29.37
CA ALA A 435 -23.24 -0.68 -30.11
C ALA A 435 -22.75 -0.69 -31.57
N PRO A 436 -23.43 0.04 -32.49
CA PRO A 436 -23.02 0.10 -33.90
C PRO A 436 -21.59 0.63 -34.07
N GLY A 437 -20.79 -0.05 -34.90
CA GLY A 437 -19.43 0.39 -35.26
C GLY A 437 -18.34 0.12 -34.21
N VAL A 438 -18.65 -0.63 -33.14
CA VAL A 438 -17.65 -1.07 -32.16
C VAL A 438 -16.59 -1.96 -32.82
N THR A 439 -15.32 -1.67 -32.56
CA THR A 439 -14.19 -2.49 -33.00
C THR A 439 -13.48 -3.14 -31.82
N PHE A 440 -12.97 -4.34 -32.01
CA PHE A 440 -12.28 -5.14 -31.00
C PHE A 440 -10.80 -5.22 -31.33
N HIS A 441 -9.94 -4.97 -30.35
CA HIS A 441 -8.48 -5.02 -30.51
C HIS A 441 -7.84 -5.76 -29.35
N HIS A 442 -6.70 -6.38 -29.61
CA HIS A 442 -5.90 -6.94 -28.54
C HIS A 442 -5.17 -5.81 -27.79
N ARG A 443 -4.89 -5.98 -26.50
CA ARG A 443 -4.18 -4.97 -25.70
C ARG A 443 -2.78 -4.58 -26.21
N ASP A 444 -2.20 -5.39 -27.08
CA ASP A 444 -0.91 -5.06 -27.72
C ASP A 444 -1.06 -3.94 -28.77
N ASP A 445 -2.26 -3.74 -29.31
CA ASP A 445 -2.59 -2.65 -30.23
C ASP A 445 -2.92 -1.32 -29.52
N LEU A 446 -2.83 -1.26 -28.19
CA LEU A 446 -3.36 -0.16 -27.39
C LEU A 446 -2.77 1.21 -27.78
N ASP A 447 -1.48 1.31 -28.09
CA ASP A 447 -0.87 2.60 -28.45
C ASP A 447 -1.44 3.12 -29.78
N ARG A 448 -1.44 2.29 -30.82
CA ARG A 448 -2.04 2.58 -32.14
C ARG A 448 -3.50 2.99 -32.01
N VAL A 449 -4.30 2.20 -31.29
CA VAL A 449 -5.73 2.50 -31.07
C VAL A 449 -5.91 3.85 -30.36
N GLN A 450 -5.09 4.16 -29.36
CA GLN A 450 -5.18 5.45 -28.67
C GLN A 450 -4.75 6.62 -29.57
N ARG A 451 -3.76 6.46 -30.45
CA ARG A 451 -3.40 7.48 -31.46
C ARG A 451 -4.58 7.76 -32.38
N ASP A 452 -5.26 6.73 -32.87
CA ASP A 452 -6.47 6.90 -33.70
C ASP A 452 -7.59 7.64 -32.95
N LEU A 453 -7.77 7.34 -31.65
CA LEU A 453 -8.77 7.99 -30.81
C LEU A 453 -8.43 9.44 -30.45
N ARG A 454 -7.13 9.79 -30.37
CA ARG A 454 -6.66 11.16 -30.13
C ARG A 454 -7.04 12.10 -31.26
N GLU A 455 -7.04 11.62 -32.50
CA GLU A 455 -7.40 12.42 -33.68
C GLU A 455 -8.93 12.58 -33.86
N TRP A 456 -9.74 11.85 -33.08
CA TRP A 456 -11.20 11.95 -33.15
C TRP A 456 -11.71 13.26 -32.55
N LYS A 457 -12.57 13.97 -33.28
CA LYS A 457 -13.22 15.20 -32.80
C LYS A 457 -14.50 14.87 -32.04
N GLY A 458 -14.67 15.48 -30.86
CA GLY A 458 -15.71 15.18 -29.88
C GLY A 458 -15.32 14.05 -28.92
N VAL A 459 -16.33 13.49 -28.25
CA VAL A 459 -16.13 12.43 -27.24
C VAL A 459 -16.01 11.06 -27.90
N SER A 460 -14.97 10.31 -27.51
CA SER A 460 -14.80 8.89 -27.85
C SER A 460 -14.61 8.05 -26.58
N VAL A 461 -14.84 6.74 -26.69
CA VAL A 461 -14.73 5.80 -25.56
C VAL A 461 -13.86 4.60 -25.95
N LEU A 462 -12.91 4.27 -25.07
CA LEU A 462 -12.14 3.03 -25.08
C LEU A 462 -12.55 2.24 -23.83
N ILE A 463 -13.16 1.07 -24.02
CA ILE A 463 -13.42 0.12 -22.94
C ILE A 463 -12.26 -0.86 -22.88
N TYR A 464 -11.45 -0.77 -21.82
CA TYR A 464 -10.35 -1.69 -21.57
C TYR A 464 -10.85 -2.81 -20.65
N ASP A 465 -11.19 -3.95 -21.22
CA ASP A 465 -11.70 -5.12 -20.49
C ASP A 465 -10.58 -6.07 -20.10
N GLN A 466 -10.24 -6.09 -18.82
CA GLN A 466 -9.37 -7.10 -18.24
C GLN A 466 -9.60 -7.21 -16.72
N THR A 467 -9.92 -8.42 -16.25
CA THR A 467 -10.24 -8.68 -14.83
C THR A 467 -9.17 -8.20 -13.86
N CYS A 468 -9.60 -7.62 -12.73
CA CYS A 468 -8.73 -7.21 -11.63
C CYS A 468 -7.76 -8.33 -11.21
N ALA A 469 -6.46 -8.03 -11.13
CA ALA A 469 -5.44 -9.04 -10.84
C ALA A 469 -5.57 -9.68 -9.46
N ALA A 470 -6.04 -8.93 -8.45
CA ALA A 470 -6.29 -9.46 -7.12
C ALA A 470 -7.46 -10.47 -7.13
N GLU A 471 -8.51 -10.16 -7.88
CA GLU A 471 -9.70 -11.01 -7.98
C GLU A 471 -9.46 -12.22 -8.89
N LYS A 472 -8.72 -12.04 -10.00
CA LYS A 472 -8.18 -13.12 -10.83
C LYS A 472 -7.43 -14.15 -9.99
N ARG A 473 -6.61 -13.71 -9.03
CA ARG A 473 -5.89 -14.61 -8.09
C ARG A 473 -6.83 -15.34 -7.14
N ARG A 474 -7.84 -14.66 -6.57
CA ARG A 474 -8.82 -15.26 -5.65
C ARG A 474 -9.68 -16.31 -6.36
N ARG A 475 -10.26 -15.96 -7.51
CA ARG A 475 -11.08 -16.89 -8.33
C ARG A 475 -10.28 -18.11 -8.78
N ARG A 476 -9.00 -17.94 -9.20
CA ARG A 476 -8.10 -19.07 -9.50
C ARG A 476 -7.87 -20.00 -8.31
N LYS A 477 -7.71 -19.46 -7.09
CA LYS A 477 -7.58 -20.29 -5.87
C LYS A 477 -8.87 -21.08 -5.58
N ARG A 478 -10.04 -20.53 -5.91
CA ARG A 478 -11.35 -21.20 -5.78
C ARG A 478 -11.69 -22.13 -6.95
N GLY A 479 -10.89 -22.15 -8.02
CA GLY A 479 -11.18 -22.93 -9.23
C GLY A 479 -12.22 -22.29 -10.16
N GLU A 480 -12.59 -21.03 -9.93
CA GLU A 480 -13.63 -20.28 -10.66
C GLU A 480 -13.06 -19.51 -11.87
N PHE A 481 -11.76 -19.57 -12.11
CA PHE A 481 -11.10 -18.82 -13.19
C PHE A 481 -9.93 -19.62 -13.76
N TYR A 482 -9.75 -19.55 -15.08
CA TYR A 482 -8.68 -20.27 -15.78
C TYR A 482 -7.28 -19.91 -15.24
N ASP A 483 -6.57 -20.93 -14.76
CA ASP A 483 -5.19 -20.79 -14.31
C ASP A 483 -4.22 -21.35 -15.36
N PRO A 484 -3.54 -20.50 -16.17
CA PRO A 484 -2.70 -20.99 -17.24
C PRO A 484 -1.53 -21.80 -16.64
N PRO A 485 -1.26 -23.02 -17.12
CA PRO A 485 -0.17 -23.86 -16.62
C PRO A 485 1.18 -23.38 -17.18
N LYS A 486 1.47 -22.09 -17.03
CA LYS A 486 2.62 -21.38 -17.59
C LYS A 486 3.23 -20.47 -16.52
N ARG A 487 4.54 -20.53 -16.35
CA ARG A 487 5.34 -19.71 -15.41
C ARG A 487 6.52 -19.07 -16.13
N VAL A 488 6.95 -17.91 -15.62
CA VAL A 488 8.12 -17.19 -16.14
C VAL A 488 9.26 -17.33 -15.16
N PHE A 489 10.41 -17.70 -15.69
CA PHE A 489 11.65 -17.85 -14.95
C PHE A 489 12.77 -17.06 -15.63
N ILE A 490 13.70 -16.53 -14.85
CA ILE A 490 14.82 -15.74 -15.36
C ILE A 490 16.11 -16.50 -15.10
N ASN A 491 16.89 -16.76 -16.15
CA ASN A 491 18.26 -17.22 -15.99
C ASN A 491 19.11 -16.04 -15.51
N GLU A 492 19.39 -15.98 -14.20
CA GLU A 492 20.14 -14.90 -13.54
C GLU A 492 21.53 -14.68 -14.15
N ARG A 493 22.18 -15.75 -14.64
CA ARG A 493 23.49 -15.65 -15.29
C ARG A 493 23.41 -14.99 -16.65
N VAL A 494 22.28 -15.12 -17.35
CA VAL A 494 22.02 -14.40 -18.61
C VAL A 494 21.47 -13.00 -18.33
N CYS A 495 20.71 -12.78 -17.26
CA CYS A 495 20.22 -11.45 -16.91
C CYS A 495 21.36 -10.42 -16.76
N GLU A 496 21.21 -9.22 -17.32
CA GLU A 496 22.16 -8.11 -17.14
C GLU A 496 21.72 -7.12 -16.04
N GLY A 497 20.55 -7.34 -15.42
CA GLY A 497 20.04 -6.44 -14.39
C GLY A 497 19.61 -5.06 -14.91
N CYS A 498 19.39 -4.89 -16.22
CA CYS A 498 19.06 -3.62 -16.87
C CYS A 498 17.73 -3.00 -16.44
N GLY A 499 16.78 -3.81 -15.97
CA GLY A 499 15.48 -3.31 -15.49
C GLY A 499 14.43 -3.08 -16.58
N ASP A 500 14.73 -3.30 -17.86
CA ASP A 500 13.75 -3.12 -18.94
C ASP A 500 12.48 -3.98 -18.77
N CYS A 501 12.60 -5.19 -18.19
CA CYS A 501 11.42 -5.97 -17.82
C CYS A 501 10.51 -5.28 -16.79
N SER A 502 11.07 -4.47 -15.87
CA SER A 502 10.31 -3.63 -14.95
C SER A 502 9.71 -2.43 -15.67
N VAL A 503 10.43 -1.81 -16.63
CA VAL A 503 9.91 -0.71 -17.47
C VAL A 503 8.70 -1.18 -18.29
N GLN A 504 8.79 -2.35 -18.93
CA GLN A 504 7.70 -2.89 -19.75
C GLN A 504 6.50 -3.35 -18.93
N SER A 505 6.73 -4.03 -17.80
CA SER A 505 5.64 -4.65 -17.03
C SER A 505 5.11 -3.85 -15.86
N ASN A 506 5.93 -2.94 -15.30
CA ASN A 506 5.63 -2.19 -14.10
C ASN A 506 5.22 -3.09 -12.91
N CYS A 507 5.80 -4.29 -12.84
CA CYS A 507 5.32 -5.38 -12.00
C CYS A 507 6.17 -5.59 -10.75
N MET A 508 5.54 -5.54 -9.57
CA MET A 508 6.18 -5.76 -8.27
C MET A 508 6.72 -7.18 -8.06
N SER A 509 6.33 -8.16 -8.89
CA SER A 509 6.90 -9.51 -8.85
C SER A 509 8.25 -9.65 -9.57
N VAL A 510 8.73 -8.60 -10.24
CA VAL A 510 10.11 -8.55 -10.75
C VAL A 510 11.00 -7.98 -9.65
N THR A 511 11.64 -8.85 -8.88
CA THR A 511 12.41 -8.49 -7.69
C THR A 511 13.92 -8.58 -7.93
N PRO A 512 14.76 -7.87 -7.16
CA PRO A 512 16.20 -8.02 -7.26
C PRO A 512 16.65 -9.39 -6.73
N VAL A 513 17.79 -9.85 -7.23
CA VAL A 513 18.55 -10.94 -6.63
C VAL A 513 20.04 -10.60 -6.71
N GLU A 514 20.72 -10.62 -5.58
CA GLU A 514 22.16 -10.41 -5.53
C GLU A 514 22.89 -11.69 -5.94
N THR A 515 23.82 -11.55 -6.88
CA THR A 515 24.63 -12.67 -7.38
C THR A 515 26.09 -12.31 -7.30
N GLU A 516 26.98 -13.31 -7.42
CA GLU A 516 28.41 -13.03 -7.51
C GLU A 516 28.78 -12.18 -8.74
N PHE A 517 27.90 -12.05 -9.75
CA PHE A 517 28.10 -11.24 -10.96
C PHE A 517 27.31 -9.92 -10.92
N GLY A 518 27.02 -9.43 -9.72
CA GLY A 518 26.23 -8.23 -9.45
C GLY A 518 24.72 -8.49 -9.36
N ARG A 519 23.95 -7.43 -9.15
CA ARG A 519 22.49 -7.47 -9.01
C ARG A 519 21.80 -7.92 -10.30
N LYS A 520 20.88 -8.87 -10.19
CA LYS A 520 20.06 -9.43 -11.28
C LYS A 520 18.57 -9.33 -10.96
N ARG A 521 17.73 -9.88 -11.83
CA ARG A 521 16.27 -9.95 -11.65
C ARG A 521 15.82 -11.39 -11.48
N LYS A 522 14.85 -11.60 -10.61
CA LYS A 522 14.09 -12.86 -10.50
C LYS A 522 12.59 -12.57 -10.54
N ILE A 523 11.79 -13.59 -10.83
CA ILE A 523 10.34 -13.53 -10.71
C ILE A 523 9.95 -14.18 -9.39
N ASP A 524 9.31 -13.42 -8.51
CA ASP A 524 8.63 -13.95 -7.34
C ASP A 524 7.44 -14.83 -7.79
N GLN A 525 7.61 -16.15 -7.68
CA GLN A 525 6.61 -17.13 -8.11
C GLN A 525 5.36 -17.15 -7.22
N SER A 526 5.48 -16.74 -5.96
CA SER A 526 4.38 -16.74 -4.99
C SER A 526 3.42 -15.58 -5.22
N ASN A 527 3.95 -14.44 -5.69
CA ASN A 527 3.16 -13.24 -5.95
C ASN A 527 2.80 -13.02 -7.44
N CYS A 528 3.41 -13.76 -8.37
CA CYS A 528 3.15 -13.62 -9.80
C CYS A 528 1.72 -14.02 -10.21
N ASN A 529 1.00 -13.08 -10.82
CA ASN A 529 -0.37 -13.27 -11.33
C ASN A 529 -0.47 -13.73 -12.80
N LYS A 530 0.64 -14.13 -13.42
CA LYS A 530 0.69 -14.70 -14.78
C LYS A 530 0.14 -13.79 -15.88
N ASP A 531 0.44 -12.49 -15.82
CA ASP A 531 0.13 -11.51 -16.88
C ASP A 531 1.15 -11.51 -18.04
N PHE A 532 2.37 -12.01 -17.77
CA PHE A 532 3.45 -12.22 -18.73
C PHE A 532 4.03 -10.98 -19.43
N SER A 533 3.55 -9.76 -19.15
CA SER A 533 4.09 -8.53 -19.75
C SER A 533 5.59 -8.30 -19.46
N CYS A 534 6.15 -8.90 -18.41
CA CYS A 534 7.60 -8.83 -18.14
C CYS A 534 8.46 -9.46 -19.25
N ILE A 535 7.89 -10.40 -20.02
CA ILE A 535 8.55 -11.02 -21.17
C ILE A 535 8.75 -9.99 -22.29
N LYS A 536 7.97 -8.90 -22.37
CA LYS A 536 8.17 -7.87 -23.39
C LYS A 536 9.52 -7.15 -23.27
N GLY A 537 10.13 -7.14 -22.08
CA GLY A 537 11.46 -6.57 -21.90
C GLY A 537 12.51 -7.27 -22.77
N PHE A 538 13.34 -6.51 -23.48
CA PHE A 538 14.32 -6.98 -24.46
C PHE A 538 15.51 -7.67 -23.79
N CYS A 539 15.28 -8.89 -23.33
CA CYS A 539 16.24 -9.72 -22.63
C CYS A 539 16.07 -11.20 -23.02
N PRO A 540 17.17 -11.90 -23.38
CA PRO A 540 17.15 -13.33 -23.69
C PRO A 540 17.12 -14.22 -22.44
N SER A 541 17.17 -13.65 -21.23
CA SER A 541 17.19 -14.43 -19.98
C SER A 541 15.87 -15.11 -19.64
N PHE A 542 14.78 -14.71 -20.31
CA PHE A 542 13.43 -15.18 -19.99
C PHE A 542 13.19 -16.59 -20.53
N VAL A 543 12.80 -17.47 -19.62
CA VAL A 543 12.35 -18.83 -19.91
C VAL A 543 10.91 -18.96 -19.47
N THR A 544 10.08 -19.53 -20.33
CA THR A 544 8.74 -19.95 -19.97
C THR A 544 8.76 -21.44 -19.65
N VAL A 545 8.22 -21.80 -18.49
CA VAL A 545 8.04 -23.18 -18.06
C VAL A 545 6.56 -23.53 -18.16
N HIS A 546 6.25 -24.51 -18.99
CA HIS A 546 4.90 -25.01 -19.24
C HIS A 546 4.66 -26.32 -18.49
N GLY A 547 3.48 -26.48 -17.90
CA GLY A 547 3.05 -27.70 -17.22
C GLY A 547 3.74 -27.96 -15.88
N ALA A 548 4.44 -26.99 -15.29
CA ALA A 548 5.09 -27.13 -13.99
C ALA A 548 4.51 -26.18 -12.95
N ALA A 549 4.28 -26.69 -11.74
CA ALA A 549 4.07 -25.87 -10.56
C ALA A 549 5.43 -25.45 -9.97
N PRO A 550 5.53 -24.24 -9.38
CA PRO A 550 6.67 -23.91 -8.55
C PRO A 550 6.85 -24.99 -7.49
N ARG A 551 8.08 -25.49 -7.34
CA ARG A 551 8.41 -26.43 -6.29
C ARG A 551 8.14 -25.70 -4.99
N ARG A 552 7.09 -26.09 -4.28
CA ARG A 552 7.00 -25.75 -2.86
C ARG A 552 8.27 -26.32 -2.26
N ALA A 553 9.01 -25.54 -1.48
CA ALA A 553 10.03 -26.17 -0.65
C ALA A 553 9.27 -27.27 0.08
N ALA A 554 9.62 -28.53 -0.16
CA ALA A 554 9.09 -29.61 0.67
C ALA A 554 9.34 -29.12 2.08
N ALA A 555 8.28 -28.99 2.89
CA ALA A 555 8.47 -28.63 4.29
C ALA A 555 9.60 -29.55 4.76
N THR A 556 10.78 -28.99 5.04
CA THR A 556 11.99 -29.79 5.25
C THR A 556 11.87 -30.67 6.50
N VAL A 557 10.76 -30.47 7.21
CA VAL A 557 10.44 -30.94 8.53
C VAL A 557 9.11 -31.67 8.42
N ARG A 558 9.14 -32.97 8.71
CA ARG A 558 7.97 -33.79 8.98
C ARG A 558 7.52 -33.54 10.43
N PRO A 559 6.29 -33.90 10.82
CA PRO A 559 5.85 -33.78 12.22
C PRO A 559 6.80 -34.46 13.22
N ALA A 560 7.48 -35.54 12.82
CA ALA A 560 8.48 -36.25 13.64
C ALA A 560 9.82 -35.49 13.81
N ASP A 561 10.04 -34.42 13.05
CA ASP A 561 11.25 -33.59 13.12
C ASP A 561 10.99 -32.33 13.99
N LEU A 562 9.80 -32.21 14.61
CA LEU A 562 9.53 -31.24 15.67
C LEU A 562 10.30 -31.66 16.92
N PRO A 563 10.96 -30.74 17.64
CA PRO A 563 11.52 -31.06 18.96
C PRO A 563 10.41 -31.62 19.86
N ASP A 564 10.64 -32.79 20.45
CA ASP A 564 9.71 -33.46 21.40
C ASP A 564 9.55 -32.67 22.72
N GLU A 565 10.34 -31.61 22.92
CA GLU A 565 10.28 -30.75 24.09
C GLU A 565 8.98 -29.95 24.10
N ALA A 566 8.26 -30.05 25.23
CA ALA A 566 7.08 -29.25 25.48
C ALA A 566 7.46 -27.75 25.46
N ILE A 567 6.75 -26.98 24.64
CA ILE A 567 6.87 -25.52 24.63
C ILE A 567 6.21 -25.02 25.93
N PRO A 568 6.89 -24.21 26.75
CA PRO A 568 6.28 -23.60 27.93
C PRO A 568 5.03 -22.81 27.54
N ASP A 569 4.02 -22.78 28.42
CA ASP A 569 2.88 -21.89 28.21
C ASP A 569 3.34 -20.43 28.15
N PRO A 570 2.81 -19.62 27.21
CA PRO A 570 3.15 -18.21 27.12
C PRO A 570 2.68 -17.46 28.37
N ALA A 571 3.50 -16.55 28.89
CA ALA A 571 3.04 -15.58 29.88
C ALA A 571 2.00 -14.67 29.21
N VAL A 572 0.82 -14.54 29.82
CA VAL A 572 -0.24 -13.66 29.32
C VAL A 572 -0.09 -12.29 30.00
N PRO A 573 0.21 -11.21 29.25
CA PRO A 573 0.22 -9.86 29.80
C PRO A 573 -1.11 -9.49 30.45
N ASP A 574 -1.01 -8.65 31.47
CA ASP A 574 -2.16 -8.03 32.11
C ASP A 574 -2.89 -7.09 31.13
N CYS A 575 -4.22 -7.00 31.28
CA CYS A 575 -5.07 -6.13 30.47
C CYS A 575 -6.04 -5.30 31.33
N SER A 576 -5.69 -5.06 32.61
CA SER A 576 -6.44 -4.15 33.49
C SER A 576 -6.44 -2.72 32.94
N GLU A 577 -5.33 -2.33 32.30
CA GLU A 577 -5.26 -1.19 31.39
C GLU A 577 -5.34 -1.65 29.93
N PRO A 578 -5.89 -0.81 29.02
CA PRO A 578 -5.97 -1.16 27.61
C PRO A 578 -4.60 -1.46 26.98
N TYR A 579 -4.40 -2.70 26.53
CA TYR A 579 -3.19 -3.18 25.89
C TYR A 579 -3.22 -2.91 24.38
N GLY A 580 -2.26 -2.14 23.87
CA GLY A 580 -2.14 -1.75 22.47
C GLY A 580 -1.17 -2.61 21.67
N ILE A 581 -1.66 -3.30 20.64
CA ILE A 581 -0.84 -4.06 19.69
C ILE A 581 -0.89 -3.38 18.32
N LEU A 582 0.28 -2.99 17.82
CA LEU A 582 0.44 -2.48 16.46
C LEU A 582 1.02 -3.58 15.57
N VAL A 583 0.26 -4.01 14.56
CA VAL A 583 0.76 -4.92 13.52
C VAL A 583 1.06 -4.10 12.28
N THR A 584 2.29 -4.16 11.78
CA THR A 584 2.67 -3.42 10.57
C THR A 584 3.09 -4.38 9.46
N GLY A 585 2.77 -4.05 8.21
CA GLY A 585 3.20 -4.89 7.09
C GLY A 585 2.71 -4.41 5.73
N ILE A 586 2.83 -5.28 4.73
CA ILE A 586 2.46 -4.96 3.35
C ILE A 586 1.04 -5.46 3.06
N GLY A 587 0.23 -4.65 2.38
CA GLY A 587 -1.10 -5.05 1.95
C GLY A 587 -1.10 -6.38 1.19
N GLY A 588 -2.04 -7.27 1.55
CA GLY A 588 -2.17 -8.60 0.96
C GLY A 588 -1.20 -9.68 1.47
N THR A 589 -0.39 -9.39 2.49
CA THR A 589 0.52 -10.38 3.13
C THR A 589 -0.06 -11.07 4.36
N GLY A 590 -1.24 -10.64 4.86
CA GLY A 590 -1.93 -11.24 6.01
C GLY A 590 -1.92 -10.41 7.29
N VAL A 591 -1.54 -9.12 7.22
CA VAL A 591 -1.58 -8.19 8.38
C VAL A 591 -2.98 -8.11 8.98
N ILE A 592 -4.00 -7.81 8.14
CA ILE A 592 -5.41 -7.77 8.53
C ILE A 592 -5.87 -9.12 9.10
N THR A 593 -5.37 -10.24 8.56
CA THR A 593 -5.70 -11.57 9.09
C THR A 593 -5.18 -11.76 10.51
N VAL A 594 -3.96 -11.31 10.81
CA VAL A 594 -3.43 -11.32 12.18
C VAL A 594 -4.30 -10.46 13.10
N GLY A 595 -4.67 -9.24 12.66
CA GLY A 595 -5.58 -8.36 13.41
C GLY A 595 -6.93 -9.01 13.71
N ALA A 596 -7.57 -9.61 12.70
CA ALA A 596 -8.85 -10.29 12.85
C ALA A 596 -8.77 -11.51 13.79
N LEU A 597 -7.68 -12.29 13.74
CA LEU A 597 -7.49 -13.45 14.61
C LEU A 597 -7.29 -13.04 16.07
N ILE A 598 -6.45 -12.03 16.34
CA ILE A 598 -6.28 -11.47 17.69
C ILE A 598 -7.62 -10.93 18.20
N SER A 599 -8.37 -10.23 17.35
CA SER A 599 -9.68 -9.68 17.71
C SER A 599 -10.69 -10.77 18.09
N MET A 600 -10.80 -11.80 17.26
CA MET A 600 -11.71 -12.91 17.52
C MET A 600 -11.29 -13.69 18.78
N ALA A 601 -9.99 -13.92 18.98
CA ALA A 601 -9.49 -14.57 20.18
C ALA A 601 -9.80 -13.76 21.46
N ALA A 602 -9.65 -12.43 21.43
CA ALA A 602 -10.06 -11.57 22.54
C ALA A 602 -11.57 -11.63 22.80
N HIS A 603 -12.38 -11.66 21.74
CA HIS A 603 -13.83 -11.81 21.83
C HIS A 603 -14.24 -13.15 22.46
N ILE A 604 -13.59 -14.26 22.08
CA ILE A 604 -13.81 -15.59 22.65
C ILE A 604 -13.53 -15.61 24.16
N GLU A 605 -12.49 -14.90 24.62
CA GLU A 605 -12.17 -14.76 26.05
C GLU A 605 -13.12 -13.83 26.82
N GLY A 606 -14.11 -13.23 26.15
CA GLY A 606 -15.04 -12.27 26.77
C GLY A 606 -14.42 -10.89 27.04
N LYS A 607 -13.25 -10.59 26.46
CA LYS A 607 -12.55 -9.30 26.60
C LYS A 607 -13.14 -8.23 25.70
N GLY A 608 -12.93 -6.97 26.10
CA GLY A 608 -13.10 -5.82 25.21
C GLY A 608 -12.03 -5.83 24.12
N VAL A 609 -12.44 -5.62 22.86
CA VAL A 609 -11.50 -5.46 21.75
C VAL A 609 -12.01 -4.46 20.74
N THR A 610 -11.07 -3.67 20.19
CA THR A 610 -11.28 -2.87 19.00
C THR A 610 -10.09 -3.03 18.06
N THR A 611 -10.36 -3.07 16.76
CA THR A 611 -9.34 -3.20 15.72
C THR A 611 -9.63 -2.27 14.57
N LEU A 612 -8.66 -1.42 14.22
CA LEU A 612 -8.71 -0.52 13.07
C LEU A 612 -7.64 -0.94 12.06
N ASP A 613 -8.07 -1.30 10.85
CA ASP A 613 -7.19 -1.72 9.76
C ASP A 613 -6.97 -0.56 8.76
N HIS A 614 -5.84 0.13 8.91
CA HIS A 614 -5.48 1.23 8.01
C HIS A 614 -4.73 0.71 6.79
N THR A 615 -5.42 0.63 5.65
CA THR A 615 -4.88 0.05 4.39
C THR A 615 -4.43 1.07 3.35
N GLY A 616 -4.83 2.34 3.51
CA GLY A 616 -4.62 3.40 2.53
C GLY A 616 -5.22 3.10 1.15
N VAL A 617 -4.76 3.83 0.13
CA VAL A 617 -5.28 3.71 -1.25
C VAL A 617 -5.01 2.34 -1.90
N ALA A 618 -3.92 1.66 -1.51
CA ALA A 618 -3.51 0.40 -2.13
C ALA A 618 -3.73 -0.81 -1.23
N GLN A 619 -4.74 -1.61 -1.56
CA GLN A 619 -5.04 -2.91 -0.94
C GLN A 619 -3.86 -3.90 -0.94
N LYS A 620 -2.94 -3.80 -1.90
CA LYS A 620 -1.71 -4.61 -1.97
C LYS A 620 -0.49 -3.76 -2.27
N ASN A 621 0.68 -4.21 -1.81
CA ASN A 621 1.97 -3.55 -2.00
C ASN A 621 2.12 -2.18 -1.32
N GLY A 622 1.03 -1.59 -0.80
CA GLY A 622 1.03 -0.42 0.08
C GLY A 622 1.33 -0.79 1.54
N ALA A 623 1.59 0.23 2.35
CA ALA A 623 1.73 0.11 3.79
C ALA A 623 0.38 -0.18 4.44
N VAL A 624 0.33 -1.17 5.33
CA VAL A 624 -0.85 -1.51 6.14
C VAL A 624 -0.47 -1.56 7.60
N MET A 625 -1.33 -0.98 8.44
CA MET A 625 -1.19 -1.02 9.90
C MET A 625 -2.52 -1.45 10.52
N SER A 626 -2.49 -2.45 11.39
CA SER A 626 -3.62 -2.83 12.22
C SER A 626 -3.36 -2.32 13.63
N HIS A 627 -4.22 -1.42 14.11
CA HIS A 627 -4.24 -0.97 15.49
C HIS A 627 -5.22 -1.85 16.25
N ILE A 628 -4.74 -2.61 17.23
CA ILE A 628 -5.57 -3.51 18.03
C ILE A 628 -5.46 -3.05 19.48
N ARG A 629 -6.60 -2.94 20.16
CA ARG A 629 -6.66 -2.62 21.57
C ARG A 629 -7.50 -3.65 22.29
N ILE A 630 -6.96 -4.20 23.37
CA ILE A 630 -7.62 -5.21 24.20
C ILE A 630 -7.70 -4.67 25.62
N ALA A 631 -8.85 -4.81 26.27
CA ALA A 631 -9.05 -4.49 27.68
C ALA A 631 -9.96 -5.55 28.31
N GLU A 632 -10.09 -5.55 29.64
CA GLU A 632 -11.03 -6.45 30.32
C GLU A 632 -12.46 -6.29 29.79
N ARG A 633 -12.92 -5.06 29.56
CA ARG A 633 -14.26 -4.77 29.06
C ARG A 633 -14.26 -3.81 27.88
N PRO A 634 -15.23 -3.90 26.95
CA PRO A 634 -15.30 -2.99 25.80
C PRO A 634 -15.33 -1.50 26.16
N GLU A 635 -16.00 -1.14 27.26
CA GLU A 635 -16.14 0.24 27.73
C GLU A 635 -14.82 0.88 28.19
N ASP A 636 -13.82 0.08 28.55
CA ASP A 636 -12.51 0.56 29.00
C ASP A 636 -11.62 0.98 27.80
N ILE A 637 -12.05 0.72 26.56
CA ILE A 637 -11.35 1.17 25.35
C ILE A 637 -11.94 2.50 24.87
N HIS A 638 -11.19 3.57 25.08
CA HIS A 638 -11.67 4.92 24.81
C HIS A 638 -11.38 5.43 23.38
N ALA A 639 -10.41 4.88 22.66
CA ALA A 639 -10.14 5.24 21.27
C ALA A 639 -9.60 4.04 20.50
N VAL A 640 -10.04 3.84 19.25
CA VAL A 640 -9.61 2.67 18.45
C VAL A 640 -8.14 2.78 18.03
N ARG A 641 -7.69 3.98 17.66
CA ARG A 641 -6.30 4.22 17.29
C ARG A 641 -5.42 4.21 18.54
N ILE A 642 -4.27 3.56 18.46
CA ILE A 642 -3.25 3.61 19.53
C ILE A 642 -2.73 5.06 19.62
N ALA A 643 -2.64 5.61 20.83
CA ALA A 643 -2.16 6.96 21.08
C ALA A 643 -0.63 7.07 20.92
N ALA A 644 -0.10 8.30 20.96
CA ALA A 644 1.34 8.52 20.80
C ALA A 644 2.11 7.91 21.98
N GLY A 645 3.10 7.05 21.69
CA GLY A 645 3.89 6.36 22.71
C GLY A 645 3.21 5.20 23.45
N GLU A 646 1.95 4.87 23.13
CA GLU A 646 1.14 3.94 23.91
C GLU A 646 1.08 2.50 23.38
N ALA A 647 1.86 2.14 22.35
CA ALA A 647 1.91 0.75 21.90
C ALA A 647 2.67 -0.11 22.94
N ASP A 648 2.04 -1.15 23.47
CA ASP A 648 2.70 -2.15 24.31
C ASP A 648 3.53 -3.12 23.48
N ALA A 649 2.97 -3.54 22.34
CA ALA A 649 3.60 -4.48 21.44
C ALA A 649 3.56 -4.01 19.98
N VAL A 650 4.67 -4.19 19.27
CA VAL A 650 4.76 -4.01 17.82
C VAL A 650 5.15 -5.33 17.17
N ILE A 651 4.27 -5.84 16.31
CA ILE A 651 4.54 -7.00 15.45
C ILE A 651 4.85 -6.46 14.05
N GLY A 652 6.13 -6.23 13.79
CA GLY A 652 6.65 -5.66 12.55
C GLY A 652 6.86 -6.72 11.47
N CYS A 653 5.83 -6.99 10.66
CA CYS A 653 5.95 -7.95 9.56
C CYS A 653 6.70 -7.37 8.33
N ASP A 654 6.86 -6.05 8.24
CA ASP A 654 7.68 -5.35 7.23
C ASP A 654 8.48 -4.21 7.86
N LEU A 655 9.80 -4.18 7.62
CA LEU A 655 10.71 -3.21 8.19
C LEU A 655 10.41 -1.76 7.74
N VAL A 656 10.01 -1.57 6.48
CA VAL A 656 9.71 -0.23 5.95
C VAL A 656 8.49 0.38 6.63
N VAL A 657 7.42 -0.40 6.78
CA VAL A 657 6.21 0.10 7.46
C VAL A 657 6.45 0.28 8.96
N THR A 658 7.17 -0.63 9.60
CA THR A 658 7.53 -0.53 11.03
C THR A 658 8.33 0.75 11.34
N SER A 659 9.22 1.15 10.44
CA SER A 659 10.06 2.34 10.58
C SER A 659 9.40 3.62 10.05
N SER A 660 8.14 3.59 9.60
CA SER A 660 7.41 4.77 9.15
C SER A 660 7.11 5.72 10.31
N ASN A 661 6.99 7.03 10.04
CA ASN A 661 6.67 8.01 11.08
C ASN A 661 5.35 7.68 11.80
N ALA A 662 4.36 7.16 11.08
CA ALA A 662 3.08 6.77 11.64
C ALA A 662 3.21 5.63 12.67
N ALA A 663 4.08 4.65 12.41
CA ALA A 663 4.35 3.55 13.34
C ALA A 663 5.23 4.00 14.52
N LEU A 664 6.35 4.70 14.23
CA LEU A 664 7.28 5.19 15.26
C LEU A 664 6.61 6.16 16.26
N ALA A 665 5.62 6.93 15.81
CA ALA A 665 4.83 7.80 16.68
C ALA A 665 4.08 7.04 17.78
N LYS A 666 3.74 5.76 17.55
CA LYS A 666 3.00 4.91 18.51
C LYS A 666 3.89 4.22 19.52
N MET A 667 5.20 4.18 19.26
CA MET A 667 6.17 3.49 20.10
C MET A 667 6.68 4.43 21.21
N GLY A 668 6.77 3.95 22.44
CA GLY A 668 7.37 4.64 23.58
C GLY A 668 8.53 3.83 24.15
N GLY A 669 9.69 4.47 24.37
CA GLY A 669 10.92 3.79 24.81
C GLY A 669 10.83 3.08 26.16
N ASP A 670 9.88 3.47 27.00
CA ASP A 670 9.72 2.92 28.34
C ASP A 670 8.68 1.78 28.43
N LYS A 671 7.87 1.60 27.38
CA LYS A 671 6.69 0.71 27.36
C LYS A 671 6.75 -0.32 26.23
N THR A 672 7.07 0.12 25.01
CA THR A 672 6.93 -0.70 23.81
C THR A 672 7.95 -1.82 23.72
N ARG A 673 7.49 -3.03 23.40
CA ARG A 673 8.31 -4.13 22.88
C ARG A 673 8.05 -4.31 21.40
N ALA A 674 9.11 -4.47 20.59
CA ALA A 674 8.99 -4.60 19.14
C ALA A 674 9.73 -5.84 18.64
N ILE A 675 9.03 -6.67 17.86
CA ILE A 675 9.65 -7.72 17.05
C ILE A 675 9.54 -7.32 15.57
N VAL A 676 10.65 -7.38 14.83
CA VAL A 676 10.68 -6.89 13.44
C VAL A 676 11.30 -7.90 12.50
N ASN A 677 10.56 -8.23 11.44
CA ASN A 677 11.02 -9.05 10.35
C ASN A 677 12.09 -8.31 9.53
N THR A 678 13.27 -8.91 9.39
CA THR A 678 14.44 -8.30 8.72
C THR A 678 14.43 -8.49 7.20
N GLN A 679 13.40 -9.13 6.63
CA GLN A 679 13.30 -9.35 5.20
C GLN A 679 13.31 -8.03 4.41
N GLU A 680 14.32 -7.86 3.56
CA GLU A 680 14.40 -6.74 2.63
C GLU A 680 13.38 -6.91 1.51
N THR A 681 12.27 -6.16 1.60
CA THR A 681 11.22 -6.13 0.57
C THR A 681 11.20 -4.77 -0.11
N MET A 682 11.74 -4.70 -1.32
CA MET A 682 11.84 -3.45 -2.08
C MET A 682 10.50 -2.71 -2.21
N THR A 683 10.58 -1.38 -2.19
CA THR A 683 9.45 -0.50 -2.51
C THR A 683 9.29 -0.36 -4.02
N ALA A 684 8.19 0.24 -4.46
CA ALA A 684 7.95 0.52 -5.88
C ALA A 684 9.02 1.43 -6.51
N GLY A 685 9.80 2.17 -5.70
CA GLY A 685 10.95 2.93 -6.16
C GLY A 685 11.94 2.10 -6.97
N PHE A 686 12.08 0.80 -6.68
CA PHE A 686 12.95 -0.12 -7.41
C PHE A 686 12.55 -0.37 -8.87
N ILE A 687 11.29 -0.14 -9.22
CA ILE A 687 10.83 -0.22 -10.61
C ILE A 687 11.44 0.92 -11.44
N ARG A 688 11.60 2.09 -10.82
CA ARG A 688 12.16 3.30 -11.45
C ARG A 688 13.69 3.33 -11.35
N ASP A 689 14.21 3.00 -10.18
CA ASP A 689 15.65 2.94 -9.91
C ASP A 689 16.10 1.48 -9.81
N LYS A 690 16.80 1.02 -10.85
CA LYS A 690 17.33 -0.33 -10.96
C LYS A 690 18.36 -0.67 -9.88
N ASP A 691 19.02 0.32 -9.30
CA ASP A 691 20.14 0.18 -8.37
C ASP A 691 19.79 0.61 -6.93
N LEU A 692 18.51 0.92 -6.67
CA LEU A 692 17.99 1.32 -5.35
C LEU A 692 18.48 0.38 -4.25
N GLN A 693 19.21 0.93 -3.28
CA GLN A 693 19.70 0.19 -2.12
C GLN A 693 18.65 0.20 -1.01
N PHE A 694 18.49 -0.92 -0.33
CA PHE A 694 17.58 -1.04 0.80
C PHE A 694 18.33 -0.67 2.09
N PRO A 695 17.93 0.39 2.83
CA PRO A 695 18.69 0.89 3.97
C PRO A 695 18.41 0.09 5.27
N SER A 696 18.55 -1.24 5.23
CA SER A 696 18.11 -2.15 6.31
C SER A 696 18.67 -1.77 7.70
N ALA A 697 19.99 -1.57 7.79
CA ALA A 697 20.65 -1.23 9.06
C ALA A 697 20.11 0.08 9.66
N ALA A 698 20.01 1.14 8.85
CA ALA A 698 19.49 2.43 9.31
C ALA A 698 18.03 2.33 9.77
N LEU A 699 17.19 1.55 9.09
CA LEU A 699 15.79 1.36 9.49
C LEU A 699 15.66 0.56 10.79
N LEU A 700 16.47 -0.50 10.97
CA LEU A 700 16.51 -1.28 12.21
C LEU A 700 17.01 -0.43 13.38
N ASP A 701 18.06 0.36 13.17
CA ASP A 701 18.63 1.25 14.19
C ASP A 701 17.59 2.29 14.66
N ILE A 702 16.83 2.89 13.73
CA ILE A 702 15.77 3.84 14.07
C ILE A 702 14.69 3.18 14.95
N VAL A 703 14.25 1.96 14.61
CA VAL A 703 13.25 1.26 15.41
C VAL A 703 13.83 0.91 16.79
N GLY A 704 15.05 0.36 16.84
CA GLY A 704 15.74 0.01 18.09
C GLY A 704 15.93 1.22 19.01
N GLN A 705 16.37 2.35 18.48
CA GLN A 705 16.49 3.61 19.23
C GLN A 705 15.14 4.13 19.74
N THR A 706 14.06 3.90 19.00
CA THR A 706 12.73 4.37 19.38
C THR A 706 12.13 3.57 20.53
N VAL A 707 12.36 2.26 20.59
CA VAL A 707 11.82 1.37 21.66
C VAL A 707 12.78 1.14 22.82
N GLY A 708 14.07 1.47 22.67
CA GLY A 708 15.08 1.34 23.71
C GLY A 708 15.76 -0.04 23.79
N GLU A 709 16.88 -0.11 24.51
CA GLU A 709 17.68 -1.31 24.66
C GLU A 709 16.90 -2.45 25.35
N GLY A 710 17.08 -3.68 24.87
CA GLY A 710 16.45 -4.88 25.46
C GLY A 710 14.97 -5.09 25.11
N ARG A 711 14.32 -4.16 24.41
CA ARG A 711 12.89 -4.26 23.99
C ARG A 711 12.69 -4.46 22.50
N PHE A 712 13.78 -4.59 21.75
CA PHE A 712 13.79 -4.77 20.30
C PHE A 712 14.39 -6.13 19.94
N GLU A 713 13.67 -6.93 19.16
CA GLU A 713 14.20 -8.16 18.57
C GLU A 713 14.03 -8.15 17.04
N ALA A 714 15.13 -8.38 16.32
CA ALA A 714 15.16 -8.49 14.87
C ALA A 714 15.16 -9.97 14.47
N LEU A 715 14.26 -10.39 13.58
CA LEU A 715 14.03 -11.79 13.24
C LEU A 715 13.99 -12.00 11.72
N GLU A 716 14.71 -13.01 11.21
CA GLU A 716 14.65 -13.43 9.80
C GLU A 716 13.40 -14.27 9.52
N ALA A 717 12.23 -13.79 9.95
CA ALA A 717 10.99 -14.55 10.00
C ALA A 717 10.56 -15.05 8.63
N THR A 718 10.66 -14.23 7.57
CA THR A 718 10.29 -14.67 6.21
C THR A 718 11.19 -15.80 5.72
N ALA A 719 12.50 -15.72 5.96
CA ALA A 719 13.43 -16.75 5.51
C ALA A 719 13.15 -18.09 6.22
N ILE A 720 12.96 -18.05 7.54
CA ILE A 720 12.66 -19.23 8.37
C ILE A 720 11.30 -19.82 7.99
N ALA A 721 10.23 -19.01 8.01
CA ALA A 721 8.88 -19.48 7.71
C ALA A 721 8.75 -20.04 6.28
N THR A 722 9.38 -19.41 5.28
CA THR A 722 9.38 -19.91 3.90
C THR A 722 10.04 -21.28 3.79
N ARG A 723 11.11 -21.54 4.55
CA ARG A 723 11.78 -22.85 4.53
C ARG A 723 10.99 -23.94 5.24
N LEU A 724 10.42 -23.62 6.39
CA LEU A 724 9.64 -24.57 7.20
C LEU A 724 8.28 -24.90 6.55
N MET A 725 7.64 -23.89 5.95
CA MET A 725 6.24 -23.98 5.49
C MET A 725 6.10 -24.03 3.96
N GLY A 726 7.17 -23.73 3.22
CA GLY A 726 7.18 -23.73 1.76
C GLY A 726 6.59 -22.49 1.09
N ASP A 727 6.09 -21.51 1.87
CA ASP A 727 5.51 -20.25 1.37
C ASP A 727 5.75 -19.10 2.36
N SER A 728 6.16 -17.95 1.83
CA SER A 728 6.31 -16.68 2.55
C SER A 728 5.02 -16.16 3.21
N ILE A 729 3.83 -16.59 2.77
CA ILE A 729 2.55 -16.19 3.38
C ILE A 729 2.45 -16.61 4.85
N ALA A 730 3.17 -17.66 5.26
CA ALA A 730 3.20 -18.11 6.65
C ALA A 730 3.93 -17.15 7.61
N THR A 731 4.68 -16.15 7.10
CA THR A 731 5.51 -15.24 7.89
C THR A 731 4.71 -14.54 9.00
N ASN A 732 3.56 -13.96 8.68
CA ASN A 732 2.84 -13.12 9.65
C ASN A 732 2.25 -13.97 10.79
N MET A 733 1.81 -15.20 10.49
CA MET A 733 1.35 -16.15 11.50
C MET A 733 2.50 -16.67 12.37
N PHE A 734 3.67 -16.90 11.77
CA PHE A 734 4.90 -17.23 12.50
C PHE A 734 5.31 -16.08 13.44
N MET A 735 5.24 -14.83 12.98
CA MET A 735 5.48 -13.65 13.81
C MET A 735 4.49 -13.53 14.97
N LEU A 736 3.20 -13.83 14.74
CA LEU A 736 2.19 -13.88 15.80
C LEU A 736 2.53 -14.94 16.85
N GLY A 737 2.91 -16.15 16.43
CA GLY A 737 3.31 -17.22 17.35
C GLY A 737 4.55 -16.86 18.17
N TYR A 738 5.51 -16.19 17.54
CA TYR A 738 6.71 -15.68 18.22
C TYR A 738 6.33 -14.62 19.27
N ALA A 739 5.50 -13.63 18.91
CA ALA A 739 5.03 -12.58 19.81
C ALA A 739 4.24 -13.16 21.01
N LEU A 740 3.35 -14.11 20.74
CA LEU A 740 2.56 -14.80 21.76
C LEU A 740 3.49 -15.46 22.79
N GLN A 741 4.46 -16.25 22.32
CA GLN A 741 5.39 -16.96 23.21
C GLN A 741 6.29 -16.03 24.01
N LYS A 742 6.63 -14.86 23.47
CA LYS A 742 7.38 -13.81 24.16
C LYS A 742 6.53 -13.01 25.17
N GLY A 743 5.25 -13.34 25.34
CA GLY A 743 4.33 -12.62 26.22
C GLY A 743 4.09 -11.19 25.74
N MET A 744 3.82 -11.00 24.46
CA MET A 744 3.48 -9.69 23.84
C MET A 744 2.02 -9.62 23.39
N VAL A 745 1.24 -10.68 23.63
CA VAL A 745 -0.17 -10.77 23.25
C VAL A 745 -0.96 -11.16 24.50
N PRO A 746 -1.92 -10.34 24.97
CA PRO A 746 -2.67 -10.55 26.22
C PRO A 746 -3.79 -11.57 26.04
N LEU A 747 -3.49 -12.71 25.41
CA LEU A 747 -4.45 -13.76 25.05
C LEU A 747 -3.83 -15.14 25.27
N GLN A 748 -4.68 -16.12 25.53
CA GLN A 748 -4.29 -17.51 25.63
C GLN A 748 -4.07 -18.11 24.24
N GLU A 749 -3.17 -19.09 24.16
CA GLU A 749 -2.94 -19.85 22.93
C GLU A 749 -4.22 -20.53 22.43
N ALA A 750 -5.00 -21.12 23.34
CA ALA A 750 -6.23 -21.85 23.02
C ALA A 750 -7.22 -20.98 22.23
N SER A 751 -7.42 -19.73 22.66
CA SER A 751 -8.32 -18.77 22.00
C SER A 751 -7.85 -18.38 20.60
N ILE A 752 -6.53 -18.27 20.40
CA ILE A 752 -5.94 -17.99 19.07
C ILE A 752 -6.12 -19.20 18.15
N ILE A 753 -5.94 -20.41 18.67
CA ILE A 753 -6.16 -21.66 17.92
C ILE A 753 -7.63 -21.77 17.50
N GLU A 754 -8.57 -21.50 18.40
CA GLU A 754 -10.00 -21.49 18.11
C GLU A 754 -10.37 -20.42 17.09
N ALA A 755 -9.82 -19.21 17.20
CA ALA A 755 -9.99 -18.15 16.21
C ALA A 755 -9.50 -18.57 14.81
N ILE A 756 -8.39 -19.32 14.73
CA ILE A 756 -7.89 -19.88 13.45
C ILE A 756 -8.87 -20.91 12.88
N GLU A 757 -9.48 -21.75 13.72
CA GLU A 757 -10.48 -22.74 13.31
C GLU A 757 -11.76 -22.07 12.79
N LEU A 758 -12.28 -21.08 13.51
CA LEU A 758 -13.46 -20.30 13.12
C LEU A 758 -13.24 -19.51 11.82
N ASN A 759 -12.02 -19.02 11.58
CA ASN A 759 -11.68 -18.36 10.32
C ASN A 759 -11.83 -19.31 9.11
N GLY A 760 -11.59 -20.62 9.30
CA GLY A 760 -11.80 -21.66 8.30
C GLY A 760 -10.82 -21.67 7.12
N VAL A 761 -9.90 -20.71 7.02
CA VAL A 761 -8.93 -20.62 5.90
C VAL A 761 -7.60 -21.24 6.29
N ALA A 762 -7.16 -22.27 5.55
CA ALA A 762 -5.85 -22.91 5.69
C ALA A 762 -5.49 -23.29 7.15
N VAL A 763 -6.48 -23.72 7.93
CA VAL A 763 -6.41 -23.96 9.38
C VAL A 763 -5.13 -24.70 9.80
N THR A 764 -4.86 -25.88 9.24
CA THR A 764 -3.68 -26.69 9.59
C THR A 764 -2.36 -25.96 9.32
N ALA A 765 -2.26 -25.21 8.22
CA ALA A 765 -1.05 -24.47 7.87
C ALA A 765 -0.84 -23.29 8.82
N ASN A 766 -1.91 -22.58 9.18
CA ASN A 766 -1.84 -21.46 10.12
C ASN A 766 -1.47 -21.93 11.53
N LYS A 767 -2.09 -22.99 12.05
CA LYS A 767 -1.71 -23.59 13.35
C LYS A 767 -0.24 -23.99 13.38
N ARG A 768 0.24 -24.62 12.31
CA ARG A 768 1.65 -25.03 12.20
C ARG A 768 2.62 -23.84 12.11
N ALA A 769 2.25 -22.78 11.39
CA ALA A 769 3.05 -21.55 11.35
C ALA A 769 3.14 -20.87 12.71
N LEU A 770 2.02 -20.82 13.45
CA LEU A 770 1.95 -20.33 14.83
C LEU A 770 2.89 -21.14 15.74
N ASP A 771 2.80 -22.47 15.71
CA ASP A 771 3.65 -23.37 16.51
C ASP A 771 5.15 -23.16 16.22
N TRP A 772 5.54 -23.05 14.95
CA TRP A 772 6.94 -22.74 14.59
C TRP A 772 7.41 -21.39 15.13
N GLY A 773 6.54 -20.39 15.10
CA GLY A 773 6.81 -19.07 15.69
C GLY A 773 7.09 -19.18 17.18
N ARG A 774 6.25 -19.94 17.90
CA ARG A 774 6.42 -20.18 19.34
C ARG A 774 7.72 -20.91 19.65
N ARG A 775 8.05 -21.98 18.92
CA ARG A 775 9.31 -22.71 19.08
C ARG A 775 10.53 -21.83 18.86
N ALA A 776 10.47 -20.97 17.84
CA ALA A 776 11.56 -20.04 17.55
C ALA A 776 11.77 -18.99 18.66
N ALA A 777 10.73 -18.64 19.41
CA ALA A 777 10.85 -17.75 20.57
C ALA A 777 11.53 -18.41 21.78
N VAL A 778 11.49 -19.75 21.88
CA VAL A 778 12.16 -20.53 22.92
C VAL A 778 13.61 -20.86 22.53
N ASP A 779 13.80 -21.47 21.35
CA ASP A 779 15.12 -21.81 20.81
C ASP A 779 15.18 -21.50 19.30
N LEU A 780 15.59 -20.27 19.00
CA LEU A 780 15.75 -19.80 17.64
C LEU A 780 16.83 -20.58 16.87
N GLU A 781 17.92 -20.99 17.54
CA GLU A 781 19.04 -21.68 16.91
C GLU A 781 18.66 -23.10 16.50
N ALA A 782 17.90 -23.83 17.33
CA ALA A 782 17.34 -25.14 16.96
C ALA A 782 16.41 -25.04 15.75
N VAL A 783 15.48 -24.07 15.76
CA VAL A 783 14.56 -23.87 14.62
C VAL A 783 15.33 -23.48 13.36
N ARG A 784 16.38 -22.65 13.47
CA ARG A 784 17.26 -22.32 12.32
C ARG A 784 17.97 -23.56 11.78
N LYS A 785 18.54 -24.41 12.62
CA LYS A 785 19.16 -25.68 12.17
C LYS A 785 18.18 -26.56 11.40
N ILE A 786 16.93 -26.63 11.84
CA ILE A 786 15.86 -27.38 11.18
C ILE A 786 15.43 -26.73 9.85
N ALA A 787 15.30 -25.40 9.82
CA ALA A 787 14.95 -24.65 8.61
C ALA A 787 16.06 -24.71 7.54
N PHE A 788 17.31 -24.92 7.96
CA PHE A 788 18.50 -24.95 7.10
C PHE A 788 19.37 -26.22 7.36
N PRO A 789 18.85 -27.45 7.10
CA PRO A 789 19.42 -28.70 7.64
C PRO A 789 20.66 -29.25 6.93
N ALA A 790 20.98 -28.81 5.71
CA ALA A 790 22.19 -29.20 4.98
C ALA A 790 22.46 -28.24 3.81
N ALA A 791 22.95 -27.06 4.13
CA ALA A 791 23.82 -26.31 3.24
C ALA A 791 24.81 -25.60 4.17
N PRO A 792 26.10 -25.47 3.81
CA PRO A 792 26.85 -24.38 4.40
C PRO A 792 26.00 -23.14 4.14
N LEU A 793 25.66 -22.42 5.21
CA LEU A 793 25.20 -21.06 5.11
C LEU A 793 26.24 -20.34 4.24
N GLU A 794 25.94 -20.22 2.95
CA GLU A 794 26.01 -18.90 2.36
C GLU A 794 24.83 -18.10 2.96
N PHE A 795 24.82 -17.89 4.29
CA PHE A 795 24.88 -16.51 4.71
C PHE A 795 26.09 -16.03 3.92
N LYS A 796 25.87 -15.30 2.84
CA LYS A 796 26.95 -14.48 2.32
C LYS A 796 26.93 -13.32 3.31
N PRO A 797 27.67 -13.31 4.45
CA PRO A 797 28.21 -12.03 4.84
C PRO A 797 28.85 -11.53 3.56
N LYS A 798 28.61 -10.28 3.14
CA LYS A 798 29.24 -9.70 1.94
C LYS A 798 30.67 -10.25 1.92
N ARG A 799 30.95 -11.24 1.06
CA ARG A 799 32.25 -11.95 1.10
C ARG A 799 33.23 -10.81 1.00
N ALA A 800 34.19 -10.69 1.91
CA ALA A 800 35.16 -9.60 1.85
C ALA A 800 35.60 -9.50 0.38
N GLU A 801 35.20 -8.42 -0.27
CA GLU A 801 35.26 -8.32 -1.72
C GLU A 801 36.68 -7.93 -2.07
N THR A 802 37.60 -8.89 -1.92
CA THR A 802 39.00 -8.69 -2.21
C THR A 802 39.26 -8.93 -3.69
N VAL A 803 40.30 -8.28 -4.19
CA VAL A 803 40.78 -8.45 -5.56
C VAL A 803 41.08 -9.91 -5.85
N ASP A 804 41.64 -10.67 -4.91
CA ASP A 804 41.94 -12.09 -5.08
C ASP A 804 40.67 -12.96 -5.21
N VAL A 805 39.68 -12.75 -4.34
CA VAL A 805 38.44 -13.56 -4.35
C VAL A 805 37.65 -13.30 -5.63
N ILE A 806 37.46 -12.03 -6.00
CA ILE A 806 36.74 -11.67 -7.22
C ILE A 806 37.58 -12.05 -8.46
N GLY A 807 38.87 -11.70 -8.47
CA GLY A 807 39.81 -11.98 -9.54
C GLY A 807 39.90 -13.46 -9.89
N GLY A 808 40.02 -14.33 -8.89
CA GLY A 808 40.06 -15.79 -9.09
C GLY A 808 38.76 -16.33 -9.72
N SER A 809 37.59 -15.90 -9.22
CA SER A 809 36.29 -16.29 -9.81
C SER A 809 36.18 -15.80 -11.27
N ARG A 810 36.59 -14.55 -11.55
CA ARG A 810 36.55 -13.96 -12.90
C ARG A 810 37.50 -14.62 -13.87
N ARG A 811 38.72 -14.95 -13.44
CA ARG A 811 39.70 -15.68 -14.25
C ARG A 811 39.16 -17.04 -14.68
N LYS A 812 38.55 -17.78 -13.75
CA LYS A 812 37.88 -19.06 -14.05
C LYS A 812 36.73 -18.88 -15.04
N ALA A 813 35.90 -17.86 -14.84
CA ALA A 813 34.80 -17.55 -15.74
C ALA A 813 35.28 -17.19 -17.16
N LEU A 814 36.33 -16.36 -17.29
CA LEU A 814 36.90 -15.95 -18.58
C LEU A 814 37.61 -17.10 -19.31
N SER A 815 38.23 -18.02 -18.56
CA SER A 815 38.83 -19.23 -19.12
C SER A 815 37.76 -20.13 -19.75
N ALA A 816 36.61 -20.26 -19.07
CA ALA A 816 35.46 -20.98 -19.61
C ALA A 816 34.81 -20.23 -20.79
N TYR A 817 34.70 -18.90 -20.69
CA TYR A 817 34.16 -18.01 -21.73
C TYR A 817 34.93 -18.13 -23.04
N GLN A 818 36.26 -17.99 -23.02
CA GLN A 818 37.12 -18.07 -24.20
C GLN A 818 38.23 -19.11 -24.00
N ASN A 819 39.34 -18.75 -23.34
CA ASN A 819 40.51 -19.60 -23.08
C ASN A 819 41.40 -18.99 -21.97
N ALA A 820 42.48 -19.69 -21.59
CA ALA A 820 43.41 -19.25 -20.55
C ALA A 820 44.09 -17.90 -20.87
N ALA A 821 44.57 -17.71 -22.10
CA ALA A 821 45.21 -16.45 -22.52
C ALA A 821 44.28 -15.23 -22.38
N TRP A 822 42.97 -15.41 -22.62
CA TRP A 822 41.97 -14.37 -22.39
C TRP A 822 41.81 -14.01 -20.92
N ALA A 823 41.89 -15.01 -20.04
CA ALA A 823 41.85 -14.81 -18.59
C ALA A 823 43.15 -14.18 -18.06
N ASP A 824 44.30 -14.50 -18.65
CA ASP A 824 45.59 -13.91 -18.29
C ASP A 824 45.66 -12.42 -18.67
N ARG A 825 45.05 -12.02 -19.80
CA ARG A 825 44.88 -10.60 -20.16
C ARG A 825 44.09 -9.83 -19.10
N TYR A 826 43.01 -10.43 -18.60
CA TYR A 826 42.23 -9.85 -17.50
C TYR A 826 43.07 -9.70 -16.22
N GLU A 827 43.74 -10.78 -15.82
CA GLU A 827 44.53 -10.81 -14.60
C GLU A 827 45.67 -9.79 -14.63
N SER A 828 46.34 -9.64 -15.77
CA SER A 828 47.41 -8.65 -15.96
C SER A 828 46.96 -7.22 -15.64
N LEU A 829 45.82 -6.78 -16.18
CA LEU A 829 45.32 -5.42 -15.92
C LEU A 829 44.87 -5.23 -14.46
N VAL A 830 44.22 -6.25 -13.87
CA VAL A 830 43.79 -6.19 -12.47
C VAL A 830 44.98 -6.10 -11.53
N ARG A 831 46.03 -6.90 -11.75
CA ARG A 831 47.26 -6.86 -10.93
C ARG A 831 48.02 -5.55 -11.12
N ALA A 832 47.99 -4.96 -12.33
CA ALA A 832 48.56 -3.63 -12.55
C ALA A 832 47.81 -2.55 -11.75
N ALA A 833 46.47 -2.58 -11.76
CA ALA A 833 45.66 -1.66 -10.96
C ALA A 833 45.88 -1.83 -9.45
N GLU A 834 45.96 -3.08 -8.97
CA GLU A 834 46.23 -3.40 -7.56
C GLU A 834 47.63 -2.93 -7.12
N ALA A 835 48.65 -3.13 -7.95
CA ALA A 835 49.99 -2.64 -7.66
C ALA A 835 50.03 -1.10 -7.61
N ALA A 836 49.44 -0.43 -8.60
CA ALA A 836 49.39 1.01 -8.64
C ALA A 836 48.62 1.62 -7.46
N GLU A 837 47.47 1.04 -7.10
CA GLU A 837 46.67 1.47 -5.97
C GLU A 837 47.44 1.32 -4.65
N ARG A 838 48.11 0.18 -4.44
CA ARG A 838 48.95 -0.04 -3.26
C ARG A 838 50.12 0.94 -3.18
N ASP A 839 50.80 1.19 -4.30
CA ASP A 839 52.05 1.92 -4.32
C ASP A 839 51.85 3.46 -4.37
N LYS A 840 50.73 3.94 -4.96
CA LYS A 840 50.49 5.38 -5.19
C LYS A 840 49.33 5.99 -4.38
N ALA A 841 48.35 5.21 -3.90
CA ALA A 841 47.11 5.74 -3.31
C ALA A 841 47.11 5.88 -1.77
N LYS A 842 48.29 5.86 -1.11
CA LYS A 842 48.47 6.12 0.34
C LYS A 842 47.48 5.36 1.27
N GLY A 843 47.21 4.09 0.99
CA GLY A 843 46.32 3.25 1.82
C GLY A 843 44.83 3.32 1.47
N ARG A 844 44.44 4.03 0.40
CA ARG A 844 43.09 3.94 -0.19
C ARG A 844 42.89 2.61 -0.93
N SER A 845 41.63 2.20 -1.09
CA SER A 845 41.26 0.94 -1.75
C SER A 845 39.96 1.10 -2.55
N GLY A 846 39.78 0.30 -3.61
CA GLY A 846 38.55 0.26 -4.41
C GLY A 846 38.76 0.28 -5.92
N LEU A 847 39.86 0.84 -6.42
CA LEU A 847 40.17 0.93 -7.85
C LEU A 847 40.42 -0.45 -8.44
N ALA A 848 41.30 -1.25 -7.82
CA ALA A 848 41.57 -2.60 -8.31
C ALA A 848 40.32 -3.48 -8.29
N LEU A 849 39.44 -3.28 -7.30
CA LEU A 849 38.16 -3.98 -7.20
C LEU A 849 37.18 -3.55 -8.30
N ALA A 850 37.10 -2.25 -8.58
CA ALA A 850 36.30 -1.70 -9.69
C ALA A 850 36.78 -2.26 -11.04
N VAL A 851 38.10 -2.27 -11.27
CA VAL A 851 38.72 -2.86 -12.47
C VAL A 851 38.42 -4.35 -12.58
N ALA A 852 38.58 -5.12 -11.50
CA ALA A 852 38.27 -6.55 -11.48
C ALA A 852 36.81 -6.84 -11.87
N ARG A 853 35.85 -6.02 -11.43
CA ARG A 853 34.45 -6.18 -11.79
C ARG A 853 34.16 -5.79 -13.23
N ASN A 854 34.54 -4.56 -13.59
CA ASN A 854 34.11 -3.93 -14.82
C ASN A 854 34.89 -4.41 -16.03
N PHE A 855 36.18 -4.75 -15.87
CA PHE A 855 36.93 -5.36 -16.98
C PHE A 855 36.41 -6.75 -17.32
N HIS A 856 36.13 -7.58 -16.30
CA HIS A 856 35.47 -8.88 -16.53
C HIS A 856 34.12 -8.69 -17.23
N LYS A 857 33.28 -7.75 -16.78
CA LYS A 857 31.98 -7.47 -17.38
C LYS A 857 32.10 -7.14 -18.87
N LEU A 858 33.06 -6.28 -19.24
CA LEU A 858 33.31 -5.91 -20.62
C LEU A 858 33.89 -7.06 -21.45
N MET A 859 34.78 -7.88 -20.87
CA MET A 859 35.41 -9.02 -21.54
C MET A 859 34.50 -10.23 -21.69
N ALA A 860 33.53 -10.41 -20.78
CA ALA A 860 32.54 -11.49 -20.78
C ALA A 860 31.18 -10.99 -21.28
N TYR A 861 31.18 -10.17 -22.33
CA TYR A 861 29.94 -9.70 -22.95
C TYR A 861 29.12 -10.87 -23.48
N LYS A 862 27.80 -10.79 -23.27
CA LYS A 862 26.86 -11.89 -23.51
C LYS A 862 26.43 -11.94 -24.96
N ASP A 863 27.30 -12.50 -25.79
CA ASP A 863 27.03 -12.84 -27.18
C ASP A 863 26.29 -14.17 -27.32
N GLU A 864 26.00 -14.55 -28.55
CA GLU A 864 25.25 -15.75 -28.89
C GLU A 864 25.92 -17.02 -28.34
N TYR A 865 27.26 -17.08 -28.39
CA TYR A 865 28.04 -18.20 -27.85
C TYR A 865 27.96 -18.28 -26.33
N GLU A 866 28.06 -17.15 -25.63
CA GLU A 866 28.03 -17.11 -24.17
C GLU A 866 26.62 -17.36 -23.63
N VAL A 867 25.58 -16.76 -24.22
CA VAL A 867 24.19 -17.05 -23.86
C VAL A 867 23.91 -18.55 -24.06
N ALA A 868 24.36 -19.13 -25.18
CA ALA A 868 24.24 -20.55 -25.42
C ALA A 868 24.94 -21.40 -24.34
N ARG A 869 26.16 -21.04 -23.96
CA ARG A 869 26.92 -21.72 -22.89
C ARG A 869 26.18 -21.63 -21.54
N LEU A 870 25.68 -20.46 -21.17
CA LEU A 870 24.97 -20.23 -19.90
C LEU A 870 23.61 -20.94 -19.80
N TYR A 871 23.04 -21.39 -20.93
CA TYR A 871 21.87 -22.26 -20.96
C TYR A 871 22.21 -23.75 -21.01
N SER A 872 23.42 -24.13 -21.44
CA SER A 872 23.82 -25.51 -21.71
C SER A 872 24.88 -26.08 -20.76
N ASP A 873 25.50 -25.27 -19.90
CA ASP A 873 26.51 -25.70 -18.92
C ASP A 873 25.97 -26.48 -17.70
N GLY A 874 24.67 -26.79 -17.71
CA GLY A 874 23.97 -27.56 -16.69
C GLY A 874 23.53 -26.75 -15.47
N ASP A 875 24.06 -25.55 -15.24
CA ASP A 875 23.70 -24.73 -14.08
C ASP A 875 22.26 -24.24 -14.14
N PHE A 876 21.84 -23.75 -15.30
CA PHE A 876 20.45 -23.37 -15.55
C PHE A 876 19.47 -24.52 -15.26
N ARG A 877 19.77 -25.72 -15.75
CA ARG A 877 18.92 -26.91 -15.54
C ARG A 877 18.81 -27.26 -14.05
N ARG A 878 19.92 -27.20 -13.29
CA ARG A 878 19.89 -27.42 -11.83
C ARG A 878 19.00 -26.41 -11.11
N ARG A 879 19.15 -25.12 -11.41
CA ARG A 879 18.34 -24.05 -10.79
C ARG A 879 16.85 -24.20 -11.15
N ALA A 880 16.55 -24.50 -12.41
CA ALA A 880 15.18 -24.72 -12.84
C ALA A 880 14.56 -25.95 -12.16
N ALA A 881 15.31 -27.05 -12.02
CA ALA A 881 14.88 -28.23 -11.26
C ALA A 881 14.65 -27.90 -9.77
N GLN A 882 15.45 -27.02 -9.17
CA GLN A 882 15.21 -26.56 -7.79
C GLN A 882 13.95 -25.68 -7.66
N ALA A 883 13.60 -24.92 -8.70
CA ALA A 883 12.49 -23.97 -8.68
C ALA A 883 11.12 -24.57 -9.03
N PHE A 884 11.06 -25.69 -9.75
CA PHE A 884 9.81 -26.30 -10.25
C PHE A 884 9.73 -27.79 -9.91
N GLU A 885 8.52 -28.30 -9.68
CA GLU A 885 8.29 -29.72 -9.35
C GLU A 885 8.76 -30.65 -10.48
N ASP A 886 9.17 -31.87 -10.12
CA ASP A 886 9.59 -32.89 -11.08
C ASP A 886 8.37 -33.37 -11.90
N GLY A 887 8.51 -33.41 -13.23
CA GLY A 887 7.42 -33.76 -14.14
C GLY A 887 7.77 -33.51 -15.60
N ASN A 888 6.88 -33.88 -16.52
CA ASN A 888 7.06 -33.73 -17.98
C ASN A 888 6.84 -32.27 -18.43
N HIS A 889 7.62 -31.33 -17.89
CA HIS A 889 7.48 -29.91 -18.15
C HIS A 889 8.27 -29.48 -19.39
N ARG A 890 7.68 -28.57 -20.18
CA ARG A 890 8.28 -28.04 -21.40
C ARG A 890 8.84 -26.65 -21.13
N MET A 891 10.11 -26.44 -21.40
CA MET A 891 10.73 -25.11 -21.34
C MET A 891 10.86 -24.48 -22.72
N THR A 892 10.58 -23.19 -22.82
CA THR A 892 10.78 -22.37 -24.01
C THR A 892 11.55 -21.10 -23.67
N VAL A 893 12.35 -20.60 -24.60
CA VAL A 893 13.20 -19.41 -24.40
C VAL A 893 12.73 -18.29 -25.31
N HIS A 894 12.76 -17.05 -24.81
CA HIS A 894 12.36 -15.86 -25.57
C HIS A 894 13.58 -15.14 -26.14
N LEU A 895 13.75 -15.14 -27.46
CA LEU A 895 14.93 -14.62 -28.14
C LEU A 895 14.55 -13.72 -29.32
N ALA A 896 15.42 -12.78 -29.66
CA ALA A 896 15.37 -12.01 -30.91
C ALA A 896 16.71 -12.16 -31.64
N PRO A 897 16.96 -13.28 -32.35
CA PRO A 897 18.24 -13.49 -33.04
C PRO A 897 18.46 -12.39 -34.09
N PRO A 898 19.55 -11.60 -34.03
CA PRO A 898 19.71 -10.39 -34.85
C PRO A 898 19.57 -10.58 -36.36
N LEU A 899 19.92 -11.77 -36.87
CA LEU A 899 19.88 -12.10 -38.30
C LEU A 899 18.50 -12.62 -38.77
N LEU A 900 17.62 -13.02 -37.86
CA LEU A 900 16.36 -13.72 -38.18
C LEU A 900 15.12 -13.04 -37.59
N ALA A 901 15.29 -12.18 -36.59
CA ALA A 901 14.19 -11.52 -35.90
C ALA A 901 13.56 -10.46 -36.81
N ARG A 902 12.22 -10.40 -36.76
CA ARG A 902 11.45 -9.32 -37.39
C ARG A 902 11.70 -8.02 -36.65
N ARG A 903 11.50 -6.91 -37.36
CA ARG A 903 11.49 -5.58 -36.75
C ARG A 903 10.06 -5.13 -36.58
N ASP A 904 9.79 -4.56 -35.41
CA ASP A 904 8.56 -3.87 -35.11
C ASP A 904 8.41 -2.68 -36.08
N PRO A 905 7.28 -2.54 -36.78
CA PRO A 905 7.10 -1.49 -37.80
C PRO A 905 7.09 -0.07 -37.25
N GLU A 906 6.70 0.13 -35.98
CA GLU A 906 6.55 1.45 -35.37
C GLU A 906 7.85 1.91 -34.71
N THR A 907 8.52 1.02 -33.98
CA THR A 907 9.73 1.31 -33.21
C THR A 907 11.02 0.97 -33.96
N GLY A 908 10.95 0.11 -34.98
CA GLY A 908 12.12 -0.41 -35.70
C GLY A 908 12.98 -1.41 -34.91
N HIS A 909 12.61 -1.70 -33.66
CA HIS A 909 13.33 -2.63 -32.77
C HIS A 909 13.08 -4.08 -33.14
N LEU A 910 14.00 -4.98 -32.77
CA LEU A 910 13.82 -6.42 -33.01
C LEU A 910 12.75 -7.01 -32.08
N GLU A 911 11.89 -7.85 -32.63
CA GLU A 911 10.83 -8.54 -31.88
C GLU A 911 11.33 -9.88 -31.33
N LYS A 912 11.01 -10.14 -30.05
CA LYS A 912 11.28 -11.43 -29.43
C LYS A 912 10.23 -12.46 -29.80
N ARG A 913 10.68 -13.70 -30.00
CA ARG A 913 9.83 -14.86 -30.28
C ARG A 913 10.12 -16.00 -29.32
N GLU A 914 9.11 -16.85 -29.11
CA GLU A 914 9.22 -18.04 -28.28
C GLU A 914 9.82 -19.21 -29.07
N TYR A 915 10.91 -19.79 -28.58
CA TYR A 915 11.60 -20.94 -29.18
C TYR A 915 11.39 -22.19 -28.32
N GLY A 916 11.05 -23.30 -28.98
CA GLY A 916 10.78 -24.58 -28.34
C GLY A 916 12.02 -25.26 -27.73
N PRO A 917 11.85 -26.42 -27.05
CA PRO A 917 12.93 -27.13 -26.35
C PRO A 917 14.15 -27.47 -27.20
N TRP A 918 13.99 -27.63 -28.52
CA TRP A 918 15.09 -27.89 -29.45
C TRP A 918 16.21 -26.84 -29.36
N ILE A 919 15.88 -25.60 -28.94
CA ILE A 919 16.85 -24.52 -28.82
C ILE A 919 17.95 -24.82 -27.80
N PHE A 920 17.66 -25.59 -26.74
CA PHE A 920 18.67 -25.98 -25.76
C PHE A 920 19.74 -26.92 -26.35
N THR A 921 19.35 -27.78 -27.29
CA THR A 921 20.30 -28.61 -28.04
C THR A 921 21.12 -27.76 -29.00
N ALA A 922 20.47 -26.81 -29.69
CA ALA A 922 21.17 -25.86 -30.55
C ALA A 922 22.19 -25.02 -29.74
N PHE A 923 21.83 -24.58 -28.54
CA PHE A 923 22.76 -23.90 -27.62
C PHE A 923 23.95 -24.77 -27.22
N ALA A 924 23.73 -26.05 -26.88
CA ALA A 924 24.82 -26.96 -26.55
C ALA A 924 25.80 -27.18 -27.71
N VAL A 925 25.32 -27.16 -28.94
CA VAL A 925 26.17 -27.21 -30.15
C VAL A 925 26.87 -25.87 -30.36
N LEU A 926 26.15 -24.76 -30.35
CA LEU A 926 26.68 -23.42 -30.57
C LEU A 926 27.78 -23.05 -29.56
N ALA A 927 27.61 -23.42 -28.29
CA ALA A 927 28.60 -23.18 -27.24
C ALA A 927 29.98 -23.81 -27.52
N LYS A 928 30.05 -24.91 -28.30
CA LYS A 928 31.32 -25.54 -28.70
C LYS A 928 32.10 -24.72 -29.73
N PHE A 929 31.42 -23.85 -30.47
CA PHE A 929 32.01 -22.99 -31.50
C PHE A 929 32.51 -21.64 -30.98
N LYS A 930 32.68 -21.48 -29.65
CA LYS A 930 33.23 -20.26 -29.05
C LYS A 930 34.59 -19.82 -29.62
N GLY A 931 35.37 -20.74 -30.20
CA GLY A 931 36.64 -20.43 -30.87
C GLY A 931 36.49 -19.57 -32.12
N LEU A 932 35.29 -19.50 -32.72
CA LEU A 932 35.01 -18.63 -33.86
C LEU A 932 34.82 -17.16 -33.44
N ARG A 933 34.50 -16.89 -32.17
CA ARG A 933 34.18 -15.55 -31.64
C ARG A 933 35.24 -14.52 -32.03
N GLY A 934 34.82 -13.45 -32.69
CA GLY A 934 35.69 -12.35 -33.12
C GLY A 934 36.63 -12.68 -34.28
N GLY A 935 36.62 -13.91 -34.79
CA GLY A 935 37.39 -14.33 -35.97
C GLY A 935 36.68 -14.04 -37.29
N PRO A 936 37.35 -14.30 -38.44
CA PRO A 936 36.79 -14.05 -39.77
C PRO A 936 35.54 -14.90 -40.07
N PHE A 937 35.44 -16.07 -39.43
CA PHE A 937 34.34 -17.02 -39.55
C PHE A 937 33.23 -16.85 -38.49
N ASP A 938 33.23 -15.74 -37.74
CA ASP A 938 32.15 -15.39 -36.81
C ASP A 938 30.96 -14.79 -37.59
N PRO A 939 29.82 -15.51 -37.72
CA PRO A 939 28.65 -14.98 -38.41
C PRO A 939 27.93 -13.88 -37.61
N PHE A 940 28.11 -13.83 -36.28
CA PHE A 940 27.43 -12.88 -35.39
C PHE A 940 28.29 -11.64 -35.11
N GLY A 941 29.61 -11.80 -35.11
CA GLY A 941 30.57 -10.78 -34.72
C GLY A 941 30.58 -9.52 -35.59
N ARG A 942 29.89 -9.49 -36.74
CA ARG A 942 29.91 -8.36 -37.69
C ARG A 942 28.86 -7.28 -37.42
N THR A 943 27.92 -7.50 -36.51
CA THR A 943 26.91 -6.50 -36.14
C THR A 943 27.53 -5.27 -35.46
N ALA A 944 26.82 -4.14 -35.49
CA ALA A 944 27.29 -2.90 -34.85
C ALA A 944 27.51 -3.07 -33.35
N GLU A 945 26.59 -3.74 -32.65
CA GLU A 945 26.67 -4.06 -31.22
C GLU A 945 27.96 -4.85 -30.90
N ARG A 946 28.25 -5.95 -31.61
CA ARG A 946 29.44 -6.79 -31.33
C ARG A 946 30.75 -6.06 -31.63
N LYS A 947 30.77 -5.19 -32.65
CA LYS A 947 31.93 -4.31 -32.93
C LYS A 947 32.14 -3.29 -31.82
N ALA A 948 31.07 -2.70 -31.29
CA ALA A 948 31.14 -1.75 -30.17
C ALA A 948 31.65 -2.43 -28.90
N GLU A 949 31.13 -3.60 -28.53
CA GLU A 949 31.59 -4.36 -27.35
C GLU A 949 33.09 -4.67 -27.40
N ARG A 950 33.61 -5.14 -28.55
CA ARG A 950 35.04 -5.42 -28.69
C ARG A 950 35.92 -4.17 -28.62
N ARG A 951 35.44 -3.05 -29.15
CA ARG A 951 36.14 -1.76 -29.02
C ARG A 951 36.17 -1.27 -27.57
N LEU A 952 35.06 -1.44 -26.84
CA LEU A 952 34.96 -1.04 -25.44
C LEU A 952 36.00 -1.73 -24.55
N ILE A 953 36.33 -3.01 -24.79
CA ILE A 953 37.35 -3.73 -24.03
C ILE A 953 38.71 -3.02 -24.16
N GLY A 954 39.10 -2.68 -25.39
CA GLY A 954 40.37 -1.99 -25.65
C GLY A 954 40.37 -0.56 -25.12
N HIS A 955 39.25 0.15 -25.28
CA HIS A 955 39.11 1.51 -24.75
C HIS A 955 39.24 1.53 -23.22
N TYR A 956 38.50 0.66 -22.52
CA TYR A 956 38.58 0.56 -21.07
C TYR A 956 39.97 0.15 -20.58
N GLU A 957 40.65 -0.76 -21.28
CA GLU A 957 42.04 -1.12 -20.94
C GLU A 957 42.99 0.08 -21.07
N ALA A 958 42.84 0.91 -22.11
CA ALA A 958 43.61 2.15 -22.25
C ALA A 958 43.27 3.14 -21.13
N THR A 959 41.99 3.38 -20.86
CA THR A 959 41.54 4.25 -19.77
C THR A 959 42.10 3.82 -18.42
N VAL A 960 42.07 2.53 -18.08
CA VAL A 960 42.63 2.04 -16.80
C VAL A 960 44.14 2.25 -16.73
N ARG A 961 44.88 2.13 -17.83
CA ARG A 961 46.32 2.44 -17.85
C ARG A 961 46.57 3.92 -17.62
N ASP A 962 45.82 4.80 -18.26
CA ASP A 962 45.90 6.25 -18.05
C ASP A 962 45.57 6.62 -16.58
N LEU A 963 44.54 5.99 -16.01
CA LEU A 963 44.18 6.15 -14.60
C LEU A 963 45.31 5.70 -13.67
N ILE A 964 45.95 4.56 -13.95
CA ILE A 964 47.08 4.03 -13.16
C ILE A 964 48.29 4.95 -13.23
N ASP A 965 48.56 5.54 -14.39
CA ASP A 965 49.72 6.42 -14.60
C ASP A 965 49.55 7.72 -13.81
N GLY A 966 48.35 8.33 -13.85
CA GLY A 966 48.00 9.55 -13.11
C GLY A 966 47.46 9.34 -11.67
N LEU A 967 47.54 8.13 -11.13
CA LEU A 967 46.98 7.81 -9.81
C LEU A 967 47.79 8.42 -8.67
N ASP A 968 47.11 9.13 -7.78
CA ASP A 968 47.60 9.53 -6.47
C ASP A 968 46.46 9.52 -5.43
N ALA A 969 46.71 10.05 -4.23
CA ALA A 969 45.70 10.06 -3.16
C ALA A 969 44.54 11.04 -3.39
N GLU A 970 44.70 12.07 -4.23
CA GLU A 970 43.66 13.05 -4.55
C GLU A 970 42.82 12.60 -5.75
N THR A 971 43.43 11.93 -6.73
CA THR A 971 42.76 11.45 -7.95
C THR A 971 42.11 10.08 -7.79
N HIS A 972 42.40 9.35 -6.70
CA HIS A 972 41.91 7.99 -6.45
C HIS A 972 40.38 7.86 -6.54
N ASP A 973 39.62 8.73 -5.86
CA ASP A 973 38.15 8.62 -5.84
C ASP A 973 37.57 8.82 -7.26
N LEU A 974 38.13 9.75 -8.03
CA LEU A 974 37.74 9.97 -9.42
C LEU A 974 38.12 8.77 -10.30
N ALA A 975 39.30 8.19 -10.11
CA ALA A 975 39.72 6.99 -10.83
C ALA A 975 38.78 5.80 -10.55
N VAL A 976 38.34 5.63 -9.30
CA VAL A 976 37.33 4.62 -8.92
C VAL A 976 35.99 4.90 -9.62
N GLN A 977 35.54 6.15 -9.66
CA GLN A 977 34.30 6.53 -10.35
C GLN A 977 34.36 6.21 -11.84
N ILE A 978 35.46 6.59 -12.53
CA ILE A 978 35.66 6.32 -13.96
C ILE A 978 35.71 4.80 -14.21
N ALA A 979 36.45 4.04 -13.40
CA ALA A 979 36.52 2.58 -13.51
C ALA A 979 35.17 1.88 -13.29
N ASN A 980 34.20 2.55 -12.65
CA ASN A 980 32.84 2.04 -12.43
C ASN A 980 31.84 2.40 -13.53
N ILE A 981 32.14 3.32 -14.45
CA ILE A 981 31.23 3.70 -15.55
C ILE A 981 30.68 2.49 -16.34
N PRO A 982 31.46 1.44 -16.67
CA PRO A 982 30.92 0.28 -17.38
C PRO A 982 29.82 -0.48 -16.62
N GLU A 983 29.65 -0.25 -15.32
CA GLU A 983 28.58 -0.85 -14.53
C GLU A 983 27.19 -0.47 -15.06
N ASP A 984 27.05 0.70 -15.68
CA ASP A 984 25.80 1.19 -16.24
C ASP A 984 25.45 0.62 -17.61
N ILE A 985 26.44 0.07 -18.33
CA ILE A 985 26.23 -0.58 -19.63
C ILE A 985 25.60 -1.96 -19.40
N ARG A 986 24.27 -2.03 -19.36
CA ARG A 986 23.49 -3.25 -19.09
C ARG A 986 22.46 -3.48 -20.18
N GLY A 987 22.04 -4.73 -20.35
CA GLY A 987 20.96 -5.10 -21.26
C GLY A 987 21.47 -5.63 -22.60
N TYR A 988 20.60 -5.59 -23.61
CA TYR A 988 20.80 -6.17 -24.93
C TYR A 988 20.22 -5.26 -26.02
N GLY A 989 20.76 -5.32 -27.23
CA GLY A 989 20.28 -4.54 -28.38
C GLY A 989 20.14 -3.06 -28.05
N HIS A 990 18.99 -2.48 -28.40
CA HIS A 990 18.70 -1.06 -28.19
C HIS A 990 18.85 -0.61 -26.73
N ILE A 991 18.56 -1.48 -25.74
CA ILE A 991 18.74 -1.16 -24.32
C ILE A 991 20.24 -0.99 -23.98
N LYS A 992 21.09 -1.85 -24.54
CA LYS A 992 22.54 -1.76 -24.34
C LYS A 992 23.15 -0.60 -25.09
N GLU A 993 22.69 -0.33 -26.31
CA GLU A 993 23.11 0.81 -27.13
C GLU A 993 22.86 2.13 -26.41
N ALA A 994 21.68 2.32 -25.82
CA ALA A 994 21.37 3.47 -24.99
C ALA A 994 22.29 3.57 -23.76
N GLY A 995 22.55 2.44 -23.08
CA GLY A 995 23.48 2.39 -21.96
C GLY A 995 24.93 2.72 -22.34
N MET A 996 25.39 2.29 -23.52
CA MET A 996 26.71 2.63 -24.05
C MET A 996 26.83 4.13 -24.38
N ALA A 997 25.79 4.74 -24.93
CA ALA A 997 25.77 6.17 -25.22
C ALA A 997 25.86 7.00 -23.94
N CYS A 998 25.02 6.69 -22.95
CA CYS A 998 25.04 7.33 -21.62
C CYS A 998 26.41 7.17 -20.92
N ALA A 999 27.03 6.00 -21.02
CA ALA A 999 28.36 5.74 -20.47
C ALA A 999 29.51 6.44 -21.22
N ALA A 1000 29.31 6.84 -22.47
CA ALA A 1000 30.30 7.58 -23.25
C ALA A 1000 30.21 9.11 -23.04
N GLU A 1001 29.03 9.62 -22.65
CA GLU A 1001 28.82 11.02 -22.29
C GLU A 1001 29.38 11.36 -20.89
N ARG A 1002 29.35 10.39 -19.98
CA ARG A 1002 29.95 10.47 -18.64
C ARG A 1002 31.45 10.23 -18.70
#